data_AF-A0A1E7EMB7-F1
#
_entry.id   AF-A0A1E7EMB7-F1
#
_cell.length_a   1.000
_cell.length_b   1.000
_cell.length_c   1.000
_cell.angle_alpha   90.00
_cell.angle_beta   90.00
_cell.angle_gamma   90.00
#
_symmetry.space_group_name_H-M   'P 1'
#
loop_
_entity.id
_entity.type
_entity.pdbx_description
1 polymer ?
#
loop_
_entity_poly.entity_id
_entity_poly.type
_entity_poly.pdbx_seq_one_letter_code
_entity_poly.pdbx_strand_id
1 'polypeptide(L)'
;MAPKRRPISLEWAESLVGLAMNVPESWWPSYKSHKLCDGRIDSYCPISQRWNLLLDTKEDDALYLMAYEAIYKYADFDSSTYNEFQLTQQPIRDGDDEIETETKKYYRTEPDEWDEVVIEDDVDDSGGRPIDPIEWEGDEEFTVKITDEELDSLRDIDGEIRFEKVFQWCLPRFGDDDDQTLFEFQAARMRNYMRKRVLENGFKPRYYKGDRVITGDHVARFYGACLCRMIHGGRSIEQIFSTREIMDAVPSTIREAMTKDALEDLTTCLHYSDDWDPECGGDWDDIYDDPKVVAPPGTAKHRLKHGLLEDGYNKRWQAIVNFGKWITTDESPLSSYKLFARVYGGQFDEDIKEINNYGKYKMISLYDLMLDPKGHCVVMDSAYMSDAMCQVGREEWKINMVGTCQTNRTGASSRGKATVAARGIKVGTHQSVLYQHKEKPLTYAIWADNNFVKTLSNFHGPILLRGGIQRKLRDPVTFRRNKDFTDVDCPEQQWVYCQTYHLIDKGNGSEAKYDLSTESHLHGWSSKLAARFFNMNLNNAYNIYKYLYTKYHPDRTPMIMRSCINDLTHSLLQQGSKIWTRGYGETPSATKDITTTSSSLDGRKLRSDAVRQHFTSPTVHTGTPQTPVSDLGARALRYRKAASKLQKEQQPGRNHMSVPVVVKENRATSYCKYHKCPGKNTGAKRKKPYKSKYACEECSLEKGDDFWLCNSTKKLNGNLVVVDCHTAYLVEKKLYTAPSPVSTAESSVVSELTE
;
A
#
# COMPACT_ATOMS: atom_id res chain seq x y z
N MET A 1 46.38 7.05 4.08
CA MET A 1 46.12 5.80 3.33
C MET A 1 44.65 5.47 3.52
N ALA A 2 43.90 5.22 2.45
CA ALA A 2 42.52 4.75 2.59
C ALA A 2 42.52 3.43 3.38
N PRO A 3 41.55 3.19 4.29
CA PRO A 3 41.48 1.93 5.02
C PRO A 3 41.40 0.77 4.02
N LYS A 4 42.26 -0.24 4.17
CA LYS A 4 42.13 -1.49 3.41
C LYS A 4 40.76 -2.09 3.74
N ARG A 5 39.86 -2.17 2.76
CA ARG A 5 38.54 -2.83 2.93
C ARG A 5 38.77 -4.28 3.38
N ARG A 6 38.06 -4.72 4.43
CA ARG A 6 38.09 -6.12 4.92
C ARG A 6 37.69 -7.09 3.78
N PRO A 7 38.24 -8.31 3.69
CA PRO A 7 37.85 -9.28 2.66
C PRO A 7 36.38 -9.70 2.80
N ILE A 8 35.72 -10.04 1.69
CA ILE A 8 34.37 -10.60 1.59
C ILE A 8 34.38 -11.96 2.29
N SER A 9 33.37 -12.20 3.12
CA SER A 9 33.20 -13.43 3.88
C SER A 9 33.11 -14.62 2.94
N LEU A 10 34.00 -15.59 3.13
CA LEU A 10 34.06 -16.79 2.29
C LEU A 10 32.75 -17.57 2.36
N GLU A 11 32.24 -17.78 3.58
CA GLU A 11 30.99 -18.51 3.82
C GLU A 11 29.80 -17.85 3.08
N TRP A 12 29.72 -16.52 3.14
CA TRP A 12 28.66 -15.80 2.45
C TRP A 12 28.86 -15.80 0.93
N ALA A 13 30.08 -15.59 0.44
CA ALA A 13 30.35 -15.60 -0.99
C ALA A 13 30.06 -16.96 -1.62
N GLU A 14 30.35 -18.06 -0.91
CA GLU A 14 30.02 -19.42 -1.30
C GLU A 14 28.51 -19.68 -1.30
N SER A 15 27.73 -18.98 -0.47
CA SER A 15 26.26 -19.12 -0.46
C SER A 15 25.60 -18.62 -1.75
N LEU A 16 26.29 -17.80 -2.54
CA LEU A 16 25.81 -17.32 -3.84
C LEU A 16 26.14 -18.29 -4.98
N VAL A 17 26.91 -19.35 -4.73
CA VAL A 17 27.21 -20.37 -5.74
C VAL A 17 25.93 -21.12 -6.13
N GLY A 18 25.68 -21.21 -7.43
CA GLY A 18 24.46 -21.75 -8.03
C GLY A 18 23.38 -20.71 -8.32
N LEU A 19 23.58 -19.43 -7.96
CA LEU A 19 22.63 -18.36 -8.26
C LEU A 19 22.49 -18.15 -9.77
N ALA A 20 21.26 -18.30 -10.29
CA ALA A 20 20.93 -18.03 -11.69
C ALA A 20 20.79 -16.53 -11.94
N MET A 21 21.21 -16.07 -13.12
CA MET A 21 21.18 -14.66 -13.51
C MET A 21 21.06 -14.47 -15.02
N ASN A 22 20.48 -13.34 -15.41
CA ASN A 22 20.34 -12.93 -16.81
C ASN A 22 21.21 -11.70 -17.06
N VAL A 23 22.33 -11.89 -17.75
CA VAL A 23 23.31 -10.83 -17.98
C VAL A 23 23.15 -10.26 -19.39
N PRO A 24 23.02 -8.94 -19.57
CA PRO A 24 22.93 -8.36 -20.90
C PRO A 24 24.25 -8.49 -21.66
N GLU A 25 24.18 -8.79 -22.97
CA GLU A 25 25.36 -8.86 -23.85
C GLU A 25 26.19 -7.55 -23.79
N SER A 26 25.55 -6.40 -23.56
CA SER A 26 26.23 -5.11 -23.39
C SER A 26 27.17 -5.02 -22.18
N TRP A 27 27.18 -6.01 -21.29
CA TRP A 27 28.19 -6.14 -20.24
C TRP A 27 29.60 -6.40 -20.81
N TRP A 28 29.71 -7.07 -21.96
CA TRP A 28 30.97 -7.27 -22.65
C TRP A 28 31.32 -6.08 -23.57
N PRO A 29 32.53 -5.49 -23.48
CA PRO A 29 32.89 -4.25 -24.19
C PRO A 29 32.69 -4.26 -25.72
N SER A 30 32.71 -5.45 -26.34
CA SER A 30 32.59 -5.62 -27.79
C SER A 30 31.14 -5.77 -28.28
N TYR A 31 30.17 -5.86 -27.37
CA TYR A 31 28.77 -6.14 -27.68
C TYR A 31 27.90 -4.94 -27.33
N LYS A 32 26.92 -4.64 -28.19
CA LYS A 32 25.99 -3.50 -28.03
C LYS A 32 24.52 -3.92 -28.01
N SER A 33 24.26 -5.21 -28.04
CA SER A 33 22.89 -5.74 -28.02
C SER A 33 22.35 -5.72 -26.58
N HIS A 34 21.03 -5.61 -26.45
CA HIS A 34 20.32 -5.70 -25.17
C HIS A 34 19.79 -7.12 -24.92
N LYS A 35 20.31 -8.11 -25.65
CA LYS A 35 19.92 -9.49 -25.47
C LYS A 35 20.45 -9.99 -24.12
N LEU A 36 19.61 -10.68 -23.38
CA LEU A 36 19.97 -11.30 -22.10
C LEU A 36 20.54 -12.69 -22.35
N CYS A 37 21.62 -13.00 -21.63
CA CYS A 37 22.27 -14.30 -21.60
C CYS A 37 22.02 -14.94 -20.23
N ASP A 38 21.42 -16.12 -20.23
CA ASP A 38 21.20 -16.90 -19.02
C ASP A 38 22.54 -17.48 -18.53
N GLY A 39 22.75 -17.50 -17.22
CA GLY A 39 23.92 -18.10 -16.60
C GLY A 39 23.75 -18.32 -15.11
N ARG A 40 24.75 -18.93 -14.48
CA ARG A 40 24.79 -19.20 -13.05
C ARG A 40 26.17 -18.93 -12.43
N ILE A 41 26.19 -18.51 -11.17
CA ILE A 41 27.43 -18.43 -10.40
C ILE A 41 27.98 -19.85 -10.21
N ASP A 42 29.19 -20.10 -10.67
CA ASP A 42 29.88 -21.38 -10.56
C ASP A 42 30.74 -21.46 -9.30
N SER A 43 31.50 -20.41 -9.01
CA SER A 43 32.48 -20.41 -7.92
C SER A 43 32.85 -18.99 -7.50
N TYR A 44 33.50 -18.85 -6.35
CA TYR A 44 34.02 -17.59 -5.83
C TYR A 44 35.56 -17.63 -5.77
N CYS A 45 36.21 -16.52 -6.14
CA CYS A 45 37.67 -16.37 -6.07
C CYS A 45 38.06 -15.48 -4.89
N PRO A 46 38.65 -16.05 -3.80
CA PRO A 46 39.04 -15.28 -2.61
C PRO A 46 40.14 -14.25 -2.88
N ILE A 47 41.00 -14.49 -3.87
CA ILE A 47 42.13 -13.59 -4.21
C ILE A 47 41.60 -12.32 -4.87
N SER A 48 40.75 -12.45 -5.89
CA SER A 48 40.21 -11.31 -6.63
C SER A 48 38.96 -10.70 -6.00
N GLN A 49 38.34 -11.39 -5.02
CA GLN A 49 37.11 -10.96 -4.35
C GLN A 49 35.95 -10.82 -5.34
N ARG A 50 35.82 -11.79 -6.25
CA ARG A 50 34.90 -11.82 -7.39
C ARG A 50 34.36 -13.23 -7.61
N TRP A 51 33.21 -13.33 -8.29
CA TRP A 51 32.55 -14.60 -8.61
C TRP A 51 32.79 -14.98 -10.06
N ASN A 52 32.84 -16.27 -10.34
CA ASN A 52 32.87 -16.82 -11.68
C ASN A 52 31.44 -17.10 -12.14
N LEU A 53 31.04 -16.47 -13.23
CA LEU A 53 29.79 -16.73 -13.94
C LEU A 53 30.04 -17.76 -15.03
N LEU A 54 29.22 -18.80 -15.07
CA LEU A 54 29.12 -19.76 -16.17
C LEU A 54 27.84 -19.47 -16.95
N LEU A 55 27.94 -19.24 -18.26
CA LEU A 55 26.77 -19.00 -19.11
C LEU A 55 26.13 -20.31 -19.55
N ASP A 56 24.80 -20.35 -19.64
CA ASP A 56 24.04 -21.50 -20.13
C ASP A 56 24.03 -21.52 -21.68
N THR A 57 25.22 -21.58 -22.28
CA THR A 57 25.39 -21.69 -23.74
C THR A 57 25.85 -23.09 -24.12
N LYS A 58 25.49 -23.53 -25.34
CA LYS A 58 25.87 -24.86 -25.85
C LYS A 58 27.34 -24.96 -26.29
N GLU A 59 28.07 -23.84 -26.31
CA GLU A 59 29.33 -23.73 -27.08
C GLU A 59 30.53 -23.29 -26.25
N ASP A 60 30.38 -22.91 -24.97
CA ASP A 60 31.52 -22.49 -24.15
C ASP A 60 31.31 -22.72 -22.64
N ASP A 61 32.26 -23.44 -22.01
CA ASP A 61 32.35 -23.65 -20.55
C ASP A 61 33.19 -22.53 -19.87
N ALA A 62 33.41 -21.41 -20.57
CA ALA A 62 34.18 -20.30 -20.06
C ALA A 62 33.57 -19.67 -18.78
N LEU A 63 34.46 -19.38 -17.82
CA LEU A 63 34.13 -18.69 -16.58
C LEU A 63 34.45 -17.19 -16.68
N TYR A 64 33.47 -16.36 -16.37
CA TYR A 64 33.57 -14.90 -16.43
C TYR A 64 33.62 -14.29 -15.03
N LEU A 65 34.69 -13.56 -14.71
CA LEU A 65 34.88 -12.91 -13.41
C LEU A 65 33.97 -11.68 -13.25
N MET A 66 33.05 -11.74 -12.31
CA MET A 66 32.10 -10.69 -11.96
C MET A 66 32.33 -10.10 -10.56
N ALA A 67 32.24 -8.78 -10.47
CA ALA A 67 32.18 -8.06 -9.20
C ALA A 67 30.77 -8.15 -8.58
N TYR A 68 30.68 -7.99 -7.27
CA TYR A 68 29.40 -8.08 -6.56
C TYR A 68 28.35 -7.09 -7.07
N GLU A 69 28.76 -5.87 -7.41
CA GLU A 69 27.87 -4.82 -7.94
C GLU A 69 27.14 -5.28 -9.21
N ALA A 70 27.80 -6.07 -10.06
CA ALA A 70 27.19 -6.64 -11.26
C ALA A 70 26.24 -7.80 -10.90
N ILE A 71 26.59 -8.62 -9.92
CA ILE A 71 25.70 -9.70 -9.42
C ILE A 71 24.43 -9.10 -8.85
N TYR A 72 24.55 -8.15 -7.92
CA TYR A 72 23.42 -7.44 -7.32
C TYR A 72 22.55 -6.77 -8.39
N LYS A 73 23.19 -6.13 -9.38
CA LYS A 73 22.46 -5.48 -10.47
C LYS A 73 21.63 -6.47 -11.30
N TYR A 74 22.24 -7.57 -11.76
CA TYR A 74 21.61 -8.44 -12.77
C TYR A 74 20.81 -9.61 -12.18
N ALA A 75 21.18 -10.09 -11.00
CA ALA A 75 20.41 -11.13 -10.31
C ALA A 75 19.23 -10.55 -9.52
N ASP A 76 19.30 -9.27 -9.11
CA ASP A 76 18.31 -8.65 -8.24
C ASP A 76 17.72 -7.36 -8.84
N PHE A 77 18.46 -6.25 -8.86
CA PHE A 77 17.93 -4.91 -9.18
C PHE A 77 17.22 -4.79 -10.55
N ASP A 78 17.81 -5.35 -11.61
CA ASP A 78 17.26 -5.35 -12.97
C ASP A 78 16.45 -6.64 -13.26
N SER A 79 16.35 -7.56 -12.30
CA SER A 79 15.65 -8.84 -12.49
C SER A 79 14.14 -8.66 -12.42
N SER A 80 13.41 -9.28 -13.34
CA SER A 80 11.94 -9.40 -13.26
C SER A 80 11.47 -10.21 -12.05
N THR A 81 12.38 -10.93 -11.39
CA THR A 81 12.15 -11.74 -10.19
C THR A 81 12.84 -11.17 -8.94
N TYR A 82 13.12 -9.85 -8.87
CA TYR A 82 13.82 -9.21 -7.74
C TYR A 82 13.31 -9.64 -6.33
N ASN A 83 12.02 -9.97 -6.20
CA ASN A 83 11.45 -10.48 -4.95
C ASN A 83 11.97 -11.87 -4.51
N GLU A 84 12.71 -12.61 -5.34
CA GLU A 84 13.09 -14.00 -5.09
C GLU A 84 14.46 -14.16 -4.41
N PHE A 85 15.39 -13.19 -4.54
CA PHE A 85 16.77 -13.37 -4.08
C PHE A 85 17.21 -12.42 -2.94
N GLN A 86 16.66 -11.20 -2.87
CA GLN A 86 16.92 -10.22 -1.79
C GLN A 86 18.40 -10.11 -1.39
N LEU A 87 19.28 -9.90 -2.37
CA LEU A 87 20.71 -9.76 -2.13
C LEU A 87 21.00 -8.44 -1.39
N THR A 88 21.99 -8.46 -0.50
CA THR A 88 22.42 -7.25 0.21
C THR A 88 22.98 -6.21 -0.78
N GLN A 89 22.78 -4.91 -0.56
CA GLN A 89 23.31 -3.91 -1.50
C GLN A 89 24.86 -3.89 -1.54
N GLN A 90 25.50 -4.35 -0.46
CA GLN A 90 26.95 -4.50 -0.35
C GLN A 90 27.31 -5.94 0.02
N PRO A 91 28.51 -6.43 -0.35
CA PRO A 91 28.90 -7.78 -0.01
C PRO A 91 29.24 -7.91 1.47
N ILE A 92 28.83 -9.03 2.09
CA ILE A 92 29.18 -9.34 3.48
C ILE A 92 30.67 -9.67 3.57
N ARG A 93 31.39 -9.00 4.45
CA ARG A 93 32.83 -9.09 4.67
C ARG A 93 33.16 -9.74 6.01
N ASP A 94 34.35 -10.33 6.11
CA ASP A 94 34.86 -10.90 7.35
C ASP A 94 34.93 -9.82 8.42
N GLY A 95 34.33 -10.10 9.58
CA GLY A 95 34.17 -9.14 10.67
C GLY A 95 33.04 -8.14 10.47
N ASP A 96 32.12 -8.34 9.51
CA ASP A 96 30.88 -7.55 9.42
C ASP A 96 29.91 -7.83 10.58
N ASP A 97 30.14 -8.91 11.34
CA ASP A 97 29.38 -9.27 12.54
C ASP A 97 29.96 -8.64 13.82
N GLU A 98 30.93 -7.73 13.71
CA GLU A 98 31.47 -6.94 14.83
C GLU A 98 30.59 -5.72 15.09
N ILE A 99 30.15 -5.55 16.34
CA ILE A 99 29.33 -4.42 16.78
C ILE A 99 30.04 -3.73 17.97
N GLU A 100 30.57 -2.52 17.78
CA GLU A 100 31.35 -1.79 18.79
C GLU A 100 30.53 -0.75 19.56
N THR A 101 29.85 -1.12 20.66
CA THR A 101 29.05 -0.25 21.53
C THR A 101 29.89 0.91 22.11
N GLU A 102 29.30 2.02 22.58
CA GLU A 102 30.06 3.06 23.31
C GLU A 102 30.85 2.46 24.48
N THR A 103 30.35 1.35 25.01
CA THR A 103 30.79 0.64 26.20
C THR A 103 31.62 -0.60 25.89
N LYS A 104 31.37 -1.33 24.81
CA LYS A 104 31.91 -2.69 24.59
C LYS A 104 31.89 -3.14 23.12
N LYS A 105 32.82 -4.00 22.74
CA LYS A 105 32.75 -4.71 21.44
C LYS A 105 32.05 -6.05 21.57
N TYR A 106 31.08 -6.28 20.69
CA TYR A 106 30.34 -7.52 20.52
C TYR A 106 30.76 -8.20 19.22
N TYR A 107 30.86 -9.52 19.28
CA TYR A 107 31.30 -10.35 18.17
C TYR A 107 30.32 -11.49 17.96
N ARG A 108 30.35 -12.03 16.74
CA ARG A 108 29.78 -13.35 16.46
C ARG A 108 30.38 -14.38 17.42
N THR A 109 29.54 -15.21 18.00
CA THR A 109 29.98 -16.29 18.88
C THR A 109 30.67 -17.39 18.08
N GLU A 110 31.56 -18.14 18.73
CA GLU A 110 32.28 -19.25 18.09
C GLU A 110 31.45 -20.54 18.11
N PRO A 111 31.56 -21.43 17.11
CA PRO A 111 30.76 -22.66 17.06
C PRO A 111 30.94 -23.59 18.27
N ASP A 112 32.11 -23.60 18.90
CA ASP A 112 32.40 -24.40 20.08
C ASP A 112 31.77 -23.86 21.36
N GLU A 113 31.24 -22.63 21.36
CA GLU A 113 30.49 -22.03 22.46
C GLU A 113 29.02 -22.49 22.52
N TRP A 114 28.58 -23.32 21.58
CA TRP A 114 27.21 -23.82 21.48
C TRP A 114 27.13 -25.32 21.71
N ASP A 115 26.15 -25.71 22.53
CA ASP A 115 25.80 -27.10 22.77
C ASP A 115 24.45 -27.41 22.13
N GLU A 116 24.37 -28.60 21.53
CA GLU A 116 23.10 -29.09 21.02
C GLU A 116 22.23 -29.53 22.20
N VAL A 117 20.95 -29.12 22.18
CA VAL A 117 19.98 -29.53 23.18
C VAL A 117 19.02 -30.52 22.55
N VAL A 118 19.09 -31.77 23.01
CA VAL A 118 18.19 -32.84 22.59
C VAL A 118 17.00 -32.86 23.55
N ILE A 119 15.80 -32.66 23.02
CA ILE A 119 14.55 -32.76 23.79
C ILE A 119 14.04 -34.19 23.62
N GLU A 120 13.90 -34.91 24.72
CA GLU A 120 13.35 -36.27 24.74
C GLU A 120 11.81 -36.24 24.66
N ASP A 121 11.21 -37.23 24.01
CA ASP A 121 9.78 -37.23 23.69
C ASP A 121 8.84 -37.42 24.91
N ASP A 122 9.38 -37.76 26.08
CA ASP A 122 8.60 -38.22 27.25
C ASP A 122 8.57 -37.24 28.43
N VAL A 123 9.09 -36.02 28.30
CA VAL A 123 9.06 -35.01 29.38
C VAL A 123 8.67 -33.64 28.82
N ASP A 124 7.72 -32.97 29.49
CA ASP A 124 7.32 -31.56 29.24
C ASP A 124 8.46 -30.55 29.54
N ASP A 125 9.72 -30.99 29.54
CA ASP A 125 10.85 -30.25 30.09
C ASP A 125 11.64 -29.50 29.02
N SER A 126 12.07 -28.29 29.36
CA SER A 126 13.06 -27.54 28.60
C SER A 126 14.40 -28.27 28.72
N GLY A 127 14.93 -28.82 27.62
CA GLY A 127 16.15 -29.65 27.69
C GLY A 127 17.45 -28.89 28.01
N GLY A 128 17.40 -27.55 28.05
CA GLY A 128 18.58 -26.69 28.27
C GLY A 128 18.46 -25.85 29.52
N ARG A 129 19.45 -24.98 29.77
CA ARG A 129 19.39 -24.05 30.90
C ARG A 129 18.22 -23.07 30.71
N PRO A 130 17.52 -22.66 31.78
CA PRO A 130 16.48 -21.65 31.67
C PRO A 130 17.10 -20.32 31.17
N ILE A 131 16.31 -19.61 30.37
CA ILE A 131 16.60 -18.23 29.97
C ILE A 131 15.40 -17.41 30.42
N ASP A 132 15.60 -16.57 31.43
CA ASP A 132 14.54 -15.68 31.89
C ASP A 132 14.42 -14.49 30.93
N PRO A 133 13.22 -14.20 30.40
CA PRO A 133 12.99 -12.97 29.64
C PRO A 133 13.26 -11.73 30.50
N ILE A 134 13.69 -10.65 29.87
CA ILE A 134 13.71 -9.35 30.54
C ILE A 134 12.26 -8.94 30.80
N GLU A 135 11.93 -8.61 32.04
CA GLU A 135 10.57 -8.29 32.45
C GLU A 135 10.06 -7.02 31.75
N TRP A 136 8.79 -7.05 31.35
CA TRP A 136 8.06 -5.92 30.79
C TRP A 136 7.08 -5.40 31.83
N GLU A 137 7.24 -4.15 32.25
CA GLU A 137 6.42 -3.52 33.30
C GLU A 137 5.22 -2.72 32.75
N GLY A 138 5.10 -2.59 31.42
CA GLY A 138 4.02 -1.84 30.78
C GLY A 138 2.83 -2.70 30.35
N ASP A 139 1.91 -2.10 29.59
CA ASP A 139 0.75 -2.79 29.04
C ASP A 139 1.15 -3.74 27.90
N GLU A 140 0.46 -4.89 27.77
CA GLU A 140 0.71 -5.84 26.66
C GLU A 140 0.33 -5.23 25.30
N GLU A 141 -0.81 -4.53 25.23
CA GLU A 141 -1.25 -3.78 24.06
C GLU A 141 -0.89 -2.29 24.18
N PHE A 142 -0.80 -1.57 23.06
CA PHE A 142 -0.51 -0.14 23.09
C PHE A 142 -1.64 0.65 23.77
N THR A 143 -1.29 1.73 24.47
CA THR A 143 -2.25 2.69 25.03
C THR A 143 -2.04 4.08 24.45
N VAL A 144 -3.08 4.90 24.52
CA VAL A 144 -3.06 6.27 23.98
C VAL A 144 -2.78 7.26 25.12
N LYS A 145 -1.74 8.08 24.95
CA LYS A 145 -1.40 9.21 25.84
C LYS A 145 -2.28 10.39 25.45
N ILE A 146 -3.38 10.57 26.16
CA ILE A 146 -4.34 11.65 25.90
C ILE A 146 -4.84 12.23 27.22
N THR A 147 -4.90 13.56 27.32
CA THR A 147 -5.52 14.24 28.47
C THR A 147 -7.04 14.32 28.33
N ASP A 148 -7.75 14.62 29.41
CA ASP A 148 -9.20 14.80 29.36
C ASP A 148 -9.59 15.99 28.46
N GLU A 149 -8.82 17.08 28.49
CA GLU A 149 -9.05 18.24 27.62
C GLU A 149 -8.84 17.90 26.14
N GLU A 150 -7.78 17.16 25.83
CA GLU A 150 -7.55 16.67 24.47
C GLU A 150 -8.68 15.75 24.03
N LEU A 151 -9.10 14.81 24.87
CA LEU A 151 -10.19 13.88 24.57
C LEU A 151 -11.51 14.62 24.29
N ASP A 152 -11.85 15.64 25.09
CA ASP A 152 -13.03 16.46 24.85
C ASP A 152 -12.93 17.25 23.54
N SER A 153 -11.73 17.67 23.14
CA SER A 153 -11.51 18.31 21.84
C SER A 153 -11.83 17.37 20.66
N LEU A 154 -11.70 16.04 20.84
CA LEU A 154 -11.98 15.01 19.83
C LEU A 154 -13.46 14.65 19.71
N ARG A 155 -14.30 15.09 20.65
CA ARG A 155 -15.75 14.82 20.66
C ARG A 155 -16.51 15.88 19.87
N ASP A 156 -17.60 15.49 19.23
CA ASP A 156 -18.58 16.44 18.69
C ASP A 156 -19.53 16.97 19.78
N ILE A 157 -20.53 17.73 19.36
CA ILE A 157 -21.56 18.31 20.24
C ILE A 157 -22.40 17.24 20.97
N ASP A 158 -22.48 16.02 20.42
CA ASP A 158 -23.22 14.90 20.98
C ASP A 158 -22.33 14.02 21.87
N GLY A 159 -21.08 14.43 22.08
CA GLY A 159 -20.09 13.71 22.86
C GLY A 159 -19.46 12.53 22.12
N GLU A 160 -19.70 12.38 20.81
CA GLU A 160 -19.17 11.29 20.01
C GLU A 160 -17.76 11.60 19.50
N ILE A 161 -16.83 10.67 19.73
CA ILE A 161 -15.44 10.80 19.24
C ILE A 161 -15.44 10.75 17.71
N ARG A 162 -14.88 11.77 17.08
CA ARG A 162 -14.87 11.94 15.63
C ARG A 162 -13.52 11.56 15.01
N PHE A 163 -13.54 10.72 13.98
CA PHE A 163 -12.31 10.28 13.32
C PHE A 163 -11.52 11.44 12.70
N GLU A 164 -12.18 12.40 12.05
CA GLU A 164 -11.51 13.54 11.43
C GLU A 164 -10.74 14.42 12.44
N LYS A 165 -11.23 14.47 13.69
CA LYS A 165 -10.56 15.16 14.79
C LYS A 165 -9.37 14.34 15.31
N VAL A 166 -9.55 13.03 15.50
CA VAL A 166 -8.44 12.11 15.86
C VAL A 166 -7.33 12.17 14.79
N PHE A 167 -7.70 12.19 13.51
CA PHE A 167 -6.76 12.29 12.40
C PHE A 167 -5.91 13.55 12.47
N GLN A 168 -6.55 14.72 12.66
CA GLN A 168 -5.85 15.99 12.79
C GLN A 168 -5.00 16.06 14.06
N TRP A 169 -5.46 15.46 15.17
CA TRP A 169 -4.67 15.34 16.40
C TRP A 169 -3.43 14.47 16.20
N CYS A 170 -3.47 13.46 15.32
CA CYS A 170 -2.29 12.63 15.01
C CYS A 170 -1.30 13.32 14.05
N LEU A 171 -1.67 14.41 13.39
CA LEU A 171 -0.77 15.13 12.47
C LEU A 171 0.35 15.85 13.22
N PRO A 172 1.53 15.99 12.58
CA PRO A 172 2.64 16.73 13.16
C PRO A 172 2.31 18.22 13.30
N ARG A 173 2.98 18.82 14.26
CA ARG A 173 3.01 20.25 14.54
C ARG A 173 4.42 20.77 14.29
N PHE A 174 4.51 22.04 13.90
CA PHE A 174 5.76 22.71 13.54
C PHE A 174 5.82 24.09 14.19
N GLY A 175 6.98 24.74 14.12
CA GLY A 175 7.25 26.00 14.83
C GLY A 175 7.96 25.73 16.16
N ASP A 176 8.52 26.79 16.76
CA ASP A 176 9.31 26.67 18.00
C ASP A 176 8.45 26.19 19.18
N ASP A 177 7.15 26.51 19.16
CA ASP A 177 6.17 26.14 20.19
C ASP A 177 5.17 25.05 19.72
N ASP A 178 5.47 24.33 18.62
CA ASP A 178 4.55 23.36 17.99
C ASP A 178 3.16 23.98 17.67
N ASP A 179 3.12 25.27 17.33
CA ASP A 179 1.90 26.06 17.13
C ASP A 179 1.32 25.94 15.72
N GLN A 180 2.15 25.67 14.72
CA GLN A 180 1.73 25.54 13.32
C GLN A 180 1.22 24.13 13.03
N THR A 181 0.05 24.04 12.39
CA THR A 181 -0.43 22.79 11.80
C THR A 181 0.46 22.36 10.62
N LEU A 182 0.44 21.06 10.29
CA LEU A 182 1.02 20.56 9.05
C LEU A 182 0.60 21.38 7.81
N PHE A 183 -0.67 21.78 7.75
CA PHE A 183 -1.21 22.48 6.58
C PHE A 183 -0.68 23.91 6.47
N GLU A 184 -0.54 24.63 7.59
CA GLU A 184 0.04 25.97 7.62
C GLU A 184 1.53 25.94 7.30
N PHE A 185 2.26 25.01 7.91
CA PHE A 185 3.67 24.78 7.64
C PHE A 185 3.91 24.53 6.14
N GLN A 186 3.15 23.59 5.56
CA GLN A 186 3.26 23.27 4.14
C GLN A 186 2.81 24.44 3.25
N ALA A 187 1.77 25.18 3.62
CA ALA A 187 1.32 26.35 2.86
C ALA A 187 2.43 27.39 2.71
N ALA A 188 3.19 27.67 3.77
CA ALA A 188 4.33 28.60 3.72
C ALA A 188 5.40 28.13 2.73
N ARG A 189 5.77 26.84 2.75
CA ARG A 189 6.77 26.29 1.81
C ARG A 189 6.28 26.34 0.36
N MET A 190 4.98 26.08 0.14
CA MET A 190 4.36 26.18 -1.17
C MET A 190 4.31 27.63 -1.69
N ARG A 191 4.14 28.65 -0.82
CA ARG A 191 4.24 30.07 -1.19
C ARG A 191 5.65 30.43 -1.63
N ASN A 192 6.66 30.08 -0.84
CA ASN A 192 8.07 30.30 -1.18
C ASN A 192 8.44 29.64 -2.51
N TYR A 193 8.05 28.38 -2.70
CA TYR A 193 8.31 27.66 -3.94
C TYR A 193 7.54 28.23 -5.14
N MET A 194 6.29 28.66 -4.97
CA MET A 194 5.54 29.35 -6.02
C MET A 194 6.25 30.64 -6.44
N ARG A 195 6.69 31.46 -5.47
CA ARG A 195 7.45 32.70 -5.72
C ARG A 195 8.73 32.42 -6.48
N LYS A 196 9.49 31.40 -6.07
CA LYS A 196 10.69 30.93 -6.78
C LYS A 196 10.38 30.62 -8.25
N ARG A 197 9.34 29.82 -8.51
CA ARG A 197 8.95 29.45 -9.88
C ARG A 197 8.50 30.64 -10.72
N VAL A 198 7.84 31.63 -10.12
CA VAL A 198 7.45 32.86 -10.81
C VAL A 198 8.69 33.64 -11.25
N LEU A 199 9.69 33.77 -10.37
CA LEU A 199 10.91 34.53 -10.62
C LEU A 199 11.86 33.82 -11.61
N GLU A 200 12.16 32.54 -11.38
CA GLU A 200 13.18 31.79 -12.12
C GLU A 200 12.63 31.18 -13.42
N ASN A 201 11.42 30.62 -13.36
CA ASN A 201 10.84 29.83 -14.44
C ASN A 201 9.74 30.56 -15.22
N GLY A 202 9.46 31.82 -14.87
CA GLY A 202 8.37 32.60 -15.46
C GLY A 202 6.99 31.96 -15.28
N PHE A 203 6.81 31.14 -14.23
CA PHE A 203 5.55 30.46 -13.95
C PHE A 203 4.44 31.49 -13.70
N LYS A 204 3.25 31.24 -14.24
CA LYS A 204 2.08 32.11 -14.09
C LYS A 204 0.95 31.31 -13.41
N PRO A 205 0.77 31.42 -12.08
CA PRO A 205 -0.33 30.74 -11.39
C PRO A 205 -1.65 31.16 -12.02
N ARG A 206 -2.63 30.26 -12.09
CA ARG A 206 -3.94 30.53 -12.70
C ARG A 206 -4.91 31.20 -11.72
N TYR A 207 -4.94 30.71 -10.48
CA TYR A 207 -5.84 31.14 -9.41
C TYR A 207 -5.17 32.08 -8.40
N TYR A 208 -3.95 31.77 -7.97
CA TYR A 208 -3.21 32.54 -6.96
C TYR A 208 -2.51 33.75 -7.58
N LYS A 209 -3.30 34.77 -7.92
CA LYS A 209 -2.85 36.04 -8.51
C LYS A 209 -3.27 37.22 -7.63
N GLY A 210 -2.50 38.31 -7.70
CA GLY A 210 -2.74 39.50 -6.90
C GLY A 210 -2.67 39.17 -5.41
N ASP A 211 -3.69 39.56 -4.65
CA ASP A 211 -3.71 39.39 -3.18
C ASP A 211 -4.05 37.96 -2.72
N ARG A 212 -4.29 37.03 -3.66
CA ARG A 212 -4.64 35.63 -3.33
C ARG A 212 -3.40 34.81 -3.03
N VAL A 213 -3.24 34.43 -1.77
CA VAL A 213 -2.14 33.59 -1.30
C VAL A 213 -2.62 32.17 -0.93
N ILE A 214 -1.70 31.21 -0.96
CA ILE A 214 -1.96 29.85 -0.45
C ILE A 214 -2.06 29.91 1.08
N THR A 215 -3.08 29.28 1.67
CA THR A 215 -3.29 29.21 3.13
C THR A 215 -3.31 27.76 3.60
N GLY A 216 -3.23 27.52 4.91
CA GLY A 216 -3.36 26.17 5.47
C GLY A 216 -4.66 25.49 5.04
N ASP A 217 -5.79 26.20 5.09
CA ASP A 217 -7.07 25.70 4.61
C ASP A 217 -7.04 25.26 3.13
N HIS A 218 -6.31 25.99 2.27
CA HIS A 218 -6.16 25.60 0.87
C HIS A 218 -5.41 24.27 0.73
N VAL A 219 -4.36 24.05 1.54
CA VAL A 219 -3.60 22.80 1.57
C VAL A 219 -4.43 21.66 2.15
N ALA A 220 -5.21 21.90 3.21
CA ALA A 220 -6.13 20.91 3.76
C ALA A 220 -7.15 20.45 2.71
N ARG A 221 -7.77 21.39 1.99
CA ARG A 221 -8.69 21.06 0.89
C ARG A 221 -7.99 20.31 -0.24
N PHE A 222 -6.70 20.57 -0.51
CA PHE A 222 -5.90 19.80 -1.47
C PHE A 222 -5.81 18.33 -1.05
N TYR A 223 -5.48 18.05 0.22
CA TYR A 223 -5.49 16.67 0.73
C TYR A 223 -6.89 16.04 0.68
N GLY A 224 -7.94 16.82 0.98
CA GLY A 224 -9.33 16.36 0.80
C GLY A 224 -9.65 15.98 -0.65
N ALA A 225 -9.20 16.77 -1.63
CA ALA A 225 -9.34 16.45 -3.04
C ALA A 225 -8.57 15.16 -3.41
N CYS A 226 -7.37 14.98 -2.88
CA CYS A 226 -6.56 13.77 -3.05
C CYS A 226 -7.24 12.52 -2.47
N LEU A 227 -7.82 12.60 -1.26
CA LEU A 227 -8.59 11.50 -0.67
C LEU A 227 -9.84 11.16 -1.49
N CYS A 228 -10.54 12.18 -2.00
CA CYS A 228 -11.68 11.95 -2.88
C CYS A 228 -11.25 11.23 -4.17
N ARG A 229 -10.13 11.62 -4.80
CA ARG A 229 -9.59 10.92 -5.97
C ARG A 229 -9.32 9.45 -5.66
N MET A 230 -8.69 9.18 -4.52
CA MET A 230 -8.37 7.84 -4.04
C MET A 230 -9.62 6.98 -3.85
N ILE A 231 -10.65 7.48 -3.15
CA ILE A 231 -11.93 6.77 -2.94
C ILE A 231 -12.61 6.41 -4.27
N HIS A 232 -12.40 7.21 -5.31
CA HIS A 232 -13.00 7.03 -6.63
C HIS A 232 -12.07 6.37 -7.67
N GLY A 233 -11.00 5.70 -7.23
CA GLY A 233 -10.15 4.89 -8.09
C GLY A 233 -9.04 5.66 -8.82
N GLY A 234 -8.51 6.72 -8.21
CA GLY A 234 -7.35 7.45 -8.74
C GLY A 234 -7.64 8.34 -9.95
N ARG A 235 -8.87 8.85 -10.06
CA ARG A 235 -9.31 9.70 -11.18
C ARG A 235 -8.41 10.93 -11.36
N SER A 236 -8.25 11.41 -12.59
CA SER A 236 -7.50 12.64 -12.89
C SER A 236 -8.22 13.89 -12.36
N ILE A 237 -7.50 15.01 -12.24
CA ILE A 237 -8.09 16.32 -11.90
C ILE A 237 -9.21 16.69 -12.89
N GLU A 238 -9.02 16.42 -14.18
CA GLU A 238 -10.06 16.69 -15.17
C GLU A 238 -11.34 15.86 -14.95
N GLN A 239 -11.17 14.59 -14.59
CA GLN A 239 -12.29 13.68 -14.35
C GLN A 239 -13.10 14.08 -13.12
N ILE A 240 -12.46 14.49 -12.01
CA ILE A 240 -13.18 14.90 -10.79
C ILE A 240 -13.92 16.23 -10.93
N PHE A 241 -13.49 17.10 -11.87
CA PHE A 241 -14.17 18.36 -12.18
C PHE A 241 -15.18 18.27 -13.34
N SER A 242 -15.35 17.10 -13.96
CA SER A 242 -16.27 16.88 -15.07
C SER A 242 -17.74 17.00 -14.65
N THR A 243 -18.55 17.69 -15.46
CA THR A 243 -20.02 17.79 -15.29
C THR A 243 -20.78 16.61 -15.92
N ARG A 244 -20.10 15.77 -16.70
CA ARG A 244 -20.72 14.75 -17.57
C ARG A 244 -20.96 13.41 -16.88
N GLU A 245 -20.33 13.17 -15.73
CA GLU A 245 -20.52 11.97 -14.93
C GLU A 245 -21.26 12.33 -13.63
N ILE A 246 -22.36 11.63 -13.36
CA ILE A 246 -23.03 11.68 -12.04
C ILE A 246 -22.11 10.95 -11.07
N MET A 247 -21.15 11.70 -10.55
CA MET A 247 -20.36 11.25 -9.42
C MET A 247 -21.24 11.25 -8.17
N ASP A 248 -20.91 10.39 -7.20
CA ASP A 248 -21.56 10.38 -5.88
C ASP A 248 -21.41 11.74 -5.15
N ALA A 249 -21.98 11.89 -3.95
CA ALA A 249 -22.04 13.18 -3.24
C ALA A 249 -20.67 13.88 -3.00
N VAL A 250 -19.54 13.17 -3.09
CA VAL A 250 -18.20 13.70 -2.75
C VAL A 250 -17.56 14.50 -3.90
N PRO A 251 -17.60 14.10 -5.19
CA PRO A 251 -17.04 14.96 -6.25
C PRO A 251 -17.86 16.22 -6.53
N SER A 252 -19.15 16.28 -6.19
CA SER A 252 -19.87 17.56 -6.15
C SER A 252 -19.31 18.51 -5.08
N THR A 253 -18.85 17.98 -3.94
CA THR A 253 -18.25 18.80 -2.87
C THR A 253 -16.87 19.36 -3.22
N ILE A 254 -16.06 18.70 -4.06
CA ILE A 254 -14.79 19.30 -4.52
C ILE A 254 -15.05 20.58 -5.33
N ARG A 255 -16.02 20.53 -6.25
CA ARG A 255 -16.35 21.69 -7.10
C ARG A 255 -16.88 22.88 -6.31
N GLU A 256 -17.53 22.61 -5.18
CA GLU A 256 -17.98 23.63 -4.24
C GLU A 256 -16.86 24.10 -3.30
N ALA A 257 -15.85 23.26 -3.10
CA ALA A 257 -14.74 23.52 -2.20
C ALA A 257 -13.61 24.34 -2.83
N MET A 258 -13.26 24.11 -4.09
CA MET A 258 -12.19 24.84 -4.78
C MET A 258 -12.37 24.86 -6.29
N THR A 259 -11.71 25.81 -6.95
CA THR A 259 -11.66 25.85 -8.42
C THR A 259 -10.66 24.81 -8.96
N LYS A 260 -10.87 24.37 -10.20
CA LYS A 260 -9.90 23.50 -10.90
C LYS A 260 -8.52 24.17 -10.97
N ASP A 261 -8.49 25.46 -11.30
CA ASP A 261 -7.26 26.25 -11.39
C ASP A 261 -6.52 26.33 -10.05
N ALA A 262 -7.23 26.46 -8.92
CA ALA A 262 -6.61 26.43 -7.60
C ALA A 262 -5.97 25.06 -7.32
N LEU A 263 -6.67 23.96 -7.62
CA LEU A 263 -6.13 22.62 -7.42
C LEU A 263 -4.88 22.38 -8.28
N GLU A 264 -4.90 22.81 -9.54
CA GLU A 264 -3.75 22.70 -10.46
C GLU A 264 -2.56 23.52 -9.99
N ASP A 265 -2.77 24.76 -9.52
CA ASP A 265 -1.70 25.59 -8.96
C ASP A 265 -1.09 24.96 -7.69
N LEU A 266 -1.94 24.46 -6.77
CA LEU A 266 -1.49 23.78 -5.54
C LEU A 266 -0.70 22.52 -5.86
N THR A 267 -1.20 21.71 -6.80
CA THR A 267 -0.51 20.51 -7.30
C THR A 267 0.86 20.91 -7.83
N THR A 268 0.92 21.90 -8.72
CA THR A 268 2.14 22.39 -9.37
C THR A 268 3.17 22.97 -8.38
N CYS A 269 2.71 23.51 -7.25
CA CYS A 269 3.56 24.14 -6.24
C CYS A 269 3.77 23.26 -4.99
N LEU A 270 3.42 21.97 -5.05
CA LEU A 270 3.55 21.05 -3.93
C LEU A 270 5.01 20.93 -3.45
N HIS A 271 5.28 21.40 -2.23
CA HIS A 271 6.62 21.50 -1.67
C HIS A 271 6.62 21.42 -0.13
N TYR A 272 7.72 20.96 0.48
CA TYR A 272 7.77 20.57 1.90
C TYR A 272 8.99 21.09 2.68
N SER A 273 9.92 21.77 2.01
CA SER A 273 11.21 22.20 2.57
C SER A 273 11.72 23.42 1.81
N ASP A 274 12.52 24.29 2.41
CA ASP A 274 13.20 25.37 1.69
C ASP A 274 14.65 25.00 1.37
N ASP A 275 14.83 23.99 0.51
CA ASP A 275 16.12 23.35 0.20
C ASP A 275 16.93 24.07 -0.90
N TRP A 276 16.71 25.36 -1.11
CA TRP A 276 17.42 26.17 -2.10
C TRP A 276 17.92 27.49 -1.52
N ASP A 277 18.87 28.09 -2.23
CA ASP A 277 19.35 29.45 -1.98
C ASP A 277 18.90 30.37 -3.13
N PRO A 278 18.70 31.67 -2.86
CA PRO A 278 18.39 32.64 -3.92
C PRO A 278 19.50 32.70 -4.99
N GLU A 279 19.16 32.51 -6.27
CA GLU A 279 20.15 32.45 -7.36
C GLU A 279 20.99 33.73 -7.52
N CYS A 280 20.49 34.88 -7.09
CA CYS A 280 21.15 36.19 -7.25
C CYS A 280 21.94 36.65 -6.01
N GLY A 281 22.13 35.78 -5.00
CA GLY A 281 22.83 36.16 -3.76
C GLY A 281 22.14 37.24 -2.94
N GLY A 282 20.84 37.48 -3.19
CA GLY A 282 20.01 38.36 -2.37
C GLY A 282 19.59 37.67 -1.07
N ASP A 283 19.24 38.46 -0.06
CA ASP A 283 18.76 37.94 1.21
C ASP A 283 17.38 37.28 1.05
N TRP A 284 17.16 36.18 1.76
CA TRP A 284 15.92 35.39 1.67
C TRP A 284 14.68 36.24 1.93
N ASP A 285 14.74 37.05 2.98
CA ASP A 285 13.63 37.86 3.49
C ASP A 285 13.26 39.02 2.53
N ASP A 286 14.15 39.37 1.59
CA ASP A 286 13.85 40.35 0.55
C ASP A 286 13.05 39.75 -0.63
N ILE A 287 13.11 38.42 -0.79
CA ILE A 287 12.60 37.71 -1.96
C ILE A 287 11.32 36.93 -1.65
N TYR A 288 11.25 36.36 -0.44
CA TYR A 288 10.22 35.44 0.00
C TYR A 288 9.48 35.97 1.23
N ASP A 289 8.16 35.86 1.22
CA ASP A 289 7.30 36.39 2.28
C ASP A 289 7.37 35.56 3.58
N ASP A 290 7.73 34.27 3.48
CA ASP A 290 7.80 33.36 4.62
C ASP A 290 9.24 33.04 5.00
N PRO A 291 9.56 32.97 6.31
CA PRO A 291 10.92 32.74 6.79
C PRO A 291 11.44 31.39 6.31
N LYS A 292 12.74 31.34 5.98
CA LYS A 292 13.40 30.11 5.55
C LYS A 292 13.42 29.10 6.69
N VAL A 293 12.97 27.88 6.42
CA VAL A 293 13.11 26.76 7.36
C VAL A 293 14.16 25.83 6.80
N VAL A 294 15.30 25.81 7.49
CA VAL A 294 16.47 25.02 7.11
C VAL A 294 16.46 23.72 7.89
N ALA A 295 16.82 22.62 7.23
CA ALA A 295 17.00 21.34 7.90
C ALA A 295 18.11 21.44 8.97
N PRO A 296 18.04 20.66 10.06
CA PRO A 296 19.07 20.66 11.10
C PRO A 296 20.49 20.46 10.52
N PRO A 297 21.52 21.10 11.09
CA PRO A 297 22.89 20.89 10.65
C PRO A 297 23.25 19.40 10.64
N GLY A 298 23.85 18.94 9.54
CA GLY A 298 24.22 17.53 9.35
C GLY A 298 23.11 16.65 8.76
N THR A 299 21.91 17.18 8.46
CA THR A 299 20.87 16.42 7.75
C THR A 299 21.38 15.92 6.39
N ALA A 300 21.05 14.66 6.06
CA ALA A 300 21.59 14.01 4.87
C ALA A 300 21.03 14.68 3.62
N LYS A 301 21.84 14.76 2.57
CA LYS A 301 21.46 15.43 1.32
C LYS A 301 20.14 14.91 0.74
N HIS A 302 19.95 13.59 0.79
CA HIS A 302 18.73 12.96 0.30
C HIS A 302 17.50 13.26 1.19
N ARG A 303 17.69 13.73 2.43
CA ARG A 303 16.61 14.13 3.35
C ARG A 303 16.28 15.60 3.32
N LEU A 304 17.10 16.48 2.74
CA LEU A 304 16.84 17.93 2.73
C LEU A 304 15.44 18.30 2.22
N LYS A 305 14.87 17.51 1.31
CA LYS A 305 13.54 17.73 0.68
C LYS A 305 12.33 17.32 1.51
N HIS A 306 12.51 16.52 2.57
CA HIS A 306 11.39 15.87 3.28
C HIS A 306 11.69 15.49 4.74
N GLY A 307 12.94 15.56 5.18
CA GLY A 307 13.39 15.08 6.49
C GLY A 307 12.69 15.78 7.65
N LEU A 308 12.45 17.08 7.54
CA LEU A 308 11.65 17.83 8.53
C LEU A 308 10.23 17.27 8.67
N LEU A 309 9.60 16.88 7.55
CA LEU A 309 8.27 16.28 7.57
C LEU A 309 8.31 14.89 8.19
N GLU A 310 9.28 14.06 7.80
CA GLU A 310 9.52 12.73 8.38
C GLU A 310 9.71 12.81 9.90
N ASP A 311 10.61 13.67 10.37
CA ASP A 311 10.93 13.84 11.78
C ASP A 311 9.71 14.34 12.58
N GLY A 312 8.93 15.26 12.00
CA GLY A 312 7.69 15.74 12.60
C GLY A 312 6.67 14.61 12.84
N TYR A 313 6.45 13.75 11.84
CA TYR A 313 5.53 12.60 11.99
C TYR A 313 6.01 11.63 13.06
N ASN A 314 7.30 11.26 13.04
CA ASN A 314 7.87 10.35 14.03
C ASN A 314 7.76 10.92 15.46
N LYS A 315 8.12 12.20 15.66
CA LYS A 315 7.98 12.91 16.93
C LYS A 315 6.53 12.83 17.43
N ARG A 316 5.56 13.13 16.57
CA ARG A 316 4.14 13.12 16.95
C ARG A 316 3.66 11.71 17.29
N TRP A 317 4.01 10.72 16.48
CA TRP A 317 3.54 9.35 16.68
C TRP A 317 4.08 8.72 17.96
N GLN A 318 5.33 9.00 18.33
CA GLN A 318 5.92 8.53 19.59
C GLN A 318 5.34 9.27 20.81
N ALA A 319 4.98 10.54 20.66
CA ALA A 319 4.46 11.36 21.75
C ALA A 319 3.05 10.96 22.23
N ILE A 320 2.22 10.39 21.36
CA ILE A 320 0.77 10.19 21.63
C ILE A 320 0.39 8.75 22.04
N VAL A 321 1.34 7.83 22.13
CA VAL A 321 1.08 6.44 22.54
C VAL A 321 2.16 5.91 23.49
N ASN A 322 1.77 4.98 24.36
CA ASN A 322 2.69 4.04 25.01
C ASN A 322 2.67 2.75 24.20
N PHE A 323 3.84 2.23 23.87
CA PHE A 323 3.94 1.01 23.08
C PHE A 323 3.64 -0.20 23.94
N GLY A 324 3.01 -1.21 23.33
CA GLY A 324 2.84 -2.50 23.97
C GLY A 324 4.16 -3.27 24.04
N LYS A 325 4.09 -4.47 24.60
CA LYS A 325 5.25 -5.35 24.75
C LYS A 325 5.93 -5.70 23.43
N TRP A 326 5.16 -5.94 22.37
CA TRP A 326 5.65 -6.48 21.10
C TRP A 326 5.88 -5.40 20.05
N ILE A 327 7.07 -5.40 19.46
CA ILE A 327 7.48 -4.49 18.39
C ILE A 327 7.99 -5.33 17.22
N THR A 328 7.57 -5.01 16.01
CA THR A 328 8.04 -5.67 14.79
C THR A 328 8.74 -4.66 13.89
N THR A 329 9.89 -5.05 13.36
CA THR A 329 10.68 -4.21 12.45
C THR A 329 10.90 -4.92 11.13
N ASP A 330 10.55 -4.24 10.04
CA ASP A 330 10.64 -4.77 8.69
C ASP A 330 10.59 -3.61 7.67
N GLU A 331 10.95 -3.88 6.43
CA GLU A 331 10.90 -2.92 5.31
C GLU A 331 9.51 -2.93 4.65
N SER A 332 8.50 -2.24 5.21
CA SER A 332 7.19 -2.12 4.54
C SER A 332 6.08 -1.26 5.21
N PRO A 333 5.04 -0.78 4.49
CA PRO A 333 3.73 -0.23 5.01
C PRO A 333 2.81 -1.19 5.86
N LEU A 334 1.81 -0.74 6.67
CA LEU A 334 1.24 -1.55 7.83
C LEU A 334 -0.29 -1.58 8.13
N SER A 335 -0.70 -2.49 9.05
CA SER A 335 -2.03 -2.62 9.72
C SER A 335 -1.96 -2.43 11.25
N SER A 336 -0.76 -2.36 11.81
CA SER A 336 -0.48 -1.91 13.18
C SER A 336 -0.05 -0.44 13.15
N TYR A 337 -0.09 0.21 14.31
CA TYR A 337 0.35 1.58 14.44
C TYR A 337 1.84 1.71 14.08
N LYS A 338 2.16 2.63 13.16
CA LYS A 338 3.52 3.02 12.82
C LYS A 338 4.11 3.82 13.97
N LEU A 339 5.05 3.19 14.66
CA LEU A 339 5.86 3.84 15.69
C LEU A 339 6.80 4.89 15.08
N PHE A 340 7.52 4.45 14.06
CA PHE A 340 8.61 5.19 13.46
C PHE A 340 8.78 4.73 12.01
N ALA A 341 9.11 5.67 11.12
CA ALA A 341 9.43 5.41 9.74
C ALA A 341 10.63 6.27 9.31
N ARG A 342 11.59 5.64 8.64
CA ARG A 342 12.79 6.30 8.10
C ARG A 342 13.02 5.88 6.66
N VAL A 343 13.18 6.85 5.78
CA VAL A 343 13.59 6.61 4.39
C VAL A 343 15.01 6.09 4.37
N TYR A 344 15.22 4.97 3.69
CA TYR A 344 16.54 4.35 3.52
C TYR A 344 17.32 5.05 2.39
N GLY A 345 18.35 5.81 2.74
CA GLY A 345 19.24 6.49 1.78
C GLY A 345 20.45 5.67 1.35
N GLY A 346 20.64 4.45 1.89
CA GLY A 346 21.77 3.60 1.55
C GLY A 346 23.10 4.29 1.88
N GLN A 347 24.06 4.32 0.96
CA GLN A 347 25.35 5.00 1.20
C GLN A 347 25.23 6.53 1.44
N PHE A 348 24.04 7.12 1.26
CA PHE A 348 23.78 8.55 1.40
C PHE A 348 23.08 8.94 2.72
N ASP A 349 22.94 8.02 3.68
CA ASP A 349 22.49 8.29 5.05
C ASP A 349 23.59 8.93 5.90
N GLU A 350 24.11 10.07 5.43
CA GLU A 350 25.24 10.78 6.05
C GLU A 350 24.92 11.38 7.44
N ASP A 351 23.63 11.47 7.79
CA ASP A 351 23.10 12.12 9.00
C ASP A 351 22.71 11.18 10.12
N ILE A 352 22.52 9.91 9.80
CA ILE A 352 22.70 8.85 10.78
C ILE A 352 24.19 8.86 11.03
N LYS A 353 24.59 9.74 11.95
CA LYS A 353 25.98 9.98 12.29
C LYS A 353 26.66 8.61 12.39
N GLU A 354 27.91 8.55 11.94
CA GLU A 354 28.89 7.67 12.56
C GLU A 354 29.07 8.11 14.04
N ILE A 355 28.00 8.12 14.86
CA ILE A 355 28.07 8.42 16.31
C ILE A 355 29.02 7.43 16.95
N ASN A 356 29.17 6.25 16.36
CA ASN A 356 30.01 5.17 16.82
C ASN A 356 30.56 4.38 15.62
N ASN A 357 31.68 3.66 15.83
CA ASN A 357 32.36 2.81 14.84
C ASN A 357 31.50 1.63 14.28
N TYR A 358 30.17 1.62 14.39
CA TYR A 358 29.30 0.59 13.80
C TYR A 358 29.05 0.83 12.31
N GLY A 359 30.08 0.74 11.48
CA GLY A 359 29.99 1.09 10.06
C GLY A 359 28.93 0.37 9.20
N LYS A 360 28.03 -0.48 9.74
CA LYS A 360 27.04 -1.26 8.97
C LYS A 360 25.67 -1.50 9.61
N TYR A 361 25.49 -1.38 10.92
CA TYR A 361 24.19 -1.61 11.56
C TYR A 361 23.48 -0.30 11.90
N LYS A 362 23.07 0.45 10.86
CA LYS A 362 22.23 1.67 11.02
C LYS A 362 21.02 1.43 11.91
N MET A 363 20.50 0.21 11.92
CA MET A 363 19.41 -0.21 12.79
C MET A 363 19.70 0.00 14.28
N ILE A 364 20.94 -0.16 14.75
CA ILE A 364 21.32 0.08 16.15
C ILE A 364 21.03 1.53 16.53
N SER A 365 21.53 2.48 15.75
CA SER A 365 21.27 3.90 15.95
C SER A 365 19.78 4.24 15.80
N LEU A 366 19.05 3.53 14.95
CA LEU A 366 17.60 3.69 14.86
C LEU A 366 16.87 3.15 16.10
N TYR A 367 17.29 2.02 16.66
CA TYR A 367 16.71 1.50 17.91
C TYR A 367 17.00 2.42 19.10
N ASP A 368 18.21 2.99 19.19
CA ASP A 368 18.54 4.00 20.19
C ASP A 368 17.63 5.24 20.08
N LEU A 369 17.19 5.59 18.87
CA LEU A 369 16.23 6.68 18.63
C LEU A 369 14.77 6.27 18.85
N MET A 370 14.44 4.99 18.67
CA MET A 370 13.07 4.50 18.62
C MET A 370 12.55 4.00 19.96
N LEU A 371 13.41 3.40 20.78
CA LEU A 371 13.01 2.63 21.96
C LEU A 371 13.55 3.27 23.23
N ASP A 372 12.67 3.40 24.23
CA ASP A 372 13.12 3.52 25.61
C ASP A 372 13.46 2.08 26.09
N PRO A 373 14.73 1.79 26.38
CA PRO A 373 15.19 0.42 26.64
C PRO A 373 14.61 -0.12 27.96
N LYS A 374 13.67 -1.08 27.89
CA LYS A 374 13.30 -2.03 28.96
C LYS A 374 12.24 -3.04 28.51
N GLY A 375 12.53 -4.33 28.54
CA GLY A 375 11.53 -5.42 28.57
C GLY A 375 10.75 -5.69 27.27
N HIS A 376 10.78 -4.78 26.30
CA HIS A 376 10.12 -4.97 25.00
C HIS A 376 10.60 -6.24 24.28
N CYS A 377 9.69 -6.91 23.57
CA CYS A 377 9.95 -8.02 22.68
C CYS A 377 10.00 -7.53 21.23
N VAL A 378 11.19 -7.54 20.63
CA VAL A 378 11.43 -7.13 19.25
C VAL A 378 11.51 -8.34 18.33
N VAL A 379 10.69 -8.34 17.30
CA VAL A 379 10.68 -9.35 16.24
C VAL A 379 11.29 -8.77 14.97
N MET A 380 12.28 -9.45 14.42
CA MET A 380 13.03 -8.98 13.25
C MET A 380 13.30 -10.08 12.24
N ASP A 381 13.50 -9.68 10.99
CA ASP A 381 13.93 -10.58 9.92
C ASP A 381 15.46 -10.76 9.92
N SER A 382 15.89 -11.80 9.20
CA SER A 382 17.25 -12.26 9.00
C SER A 382 18.18 -11.20 8.40
N ALA A 383 17.63 -10.19 7.72
CA ALA A 383 18.40 -9.03 7.25
C ALA A 383 19.05 -8.25 8.40
N TYR A 384 18.47 -8.28 9.61
CA TYR A 384 18.90 -7.49 10.77
C TYR A 384 19.36 -8.35 11.96
N MET A 385 18.95 -9.62 12.02
CA MET A 385 19.27 -10.50 13.12
C MET A 385 20.70 -11.06 13.05
N SER A 386 21.39 -11.10 14.20
CA SER A 386 22.64 -11.81 14.45
C SER A 386 22.80 -12.10 15.94
N ASP A 387 23.70 -13.00 16.33
CA ASP A 387 24.00 -13.25 17.76
C ASP A 387 24.70 -12.06 18.42
N ALA A 388 25.52 -11.30 17.69
CA ALA A 388 26.06 -10.03 18.16
C ALA A 388 24.94 -9.01 18.45
N MET A 389 23.95 -8.89 17.55
CA MET A 389 22.79 -8.01 17.74
C MET A 389 21.96 -8.44 18.97
N CYS A 390 21.70 -9.74 19.11
CA CYS A 390 21.01 -10.30 20.28
C CYS A 390 21.74 -9.99 21.60
N GLN A 391 23.08 -10.01 21.59
CA GLN A 391 23.89 -9.64 22.75
C GLN A 391 23.75 -8.15 23.09
N VAL A 392 23.84 -7.26 22.09
CA VAL A 392 23.61 -5.80 22.28
C VAL A 392 22.22 -5.55 22.84
N GLY A 393 21.18 -6.15 22.25
CA GLY A 393 19.82 -5.96 22.75
C GLY A 393 19.63 -6.47 24.17
N ARG A 394 20.28 -7.56 24.55
CA ARG A 394 20.21 -8.09 25.92
C ARG A 394 21.00 -7.25 26.93
N GLU A 395 22.24 -6.88 26.58
CA GLU A 395 23.20 -6.30 27.52
C GLU A 395 23.09 -4.77 27.61
N GLU A 396 22.86 -4.08 26.51
CA GLU A 396 22.81 -2.62 26.44
C GLU A 396 21.36 -2.11 26.49
N TRP A 397 20.52 -2.58 25.55
CA TRP A 397 19.15 -2.07 25.41
C TRP A 397 18.14 -2.73 26.34
N LYS A 398 18.53 -3.79 27.05
CA LYS A 398 17.65 -4.54 27.94
C LYS A 398 16.31 -4.94 27.27
N ILE A 399 16.37 -5.41 26.01
CA ILE A 399 15.22 -5.90 25.25
C ILE A 399 15.33 -7.40 24.94
N ASN A 400 14.16 -8.02 24.78
CA ASN A 400 13.99 -9.38 24.32
C ASN A 400 13.93 -9.38 22.77
N MET A 401 14.66 -10.26 22.11
CA MET A 401 14.77 -10.29 20.64
C MET A 401 14.53 -11.70 20.12
N VAL A 402 13.74 -11.82 19.05
CA VAL A 402 13.48 -13.09 18.34
C VAL A 402 13.33 -12.83 16.85
N GLY A 403 13.79 -13.75 16.02
CA GLY A 403 13.71 -13.54 14.57
C GLY A 403 14.37 -14.65 13.78
N THR A 404 14.22 -14.58 12.47
CA THR A 404 14.96 -15.43 11.55
C THR A 404 16.43 -14.98 11.50
N CYS A 405 17.37 -15.89 11.25
CA CYS A 405 18.79 -15.59 11.24
C CYS A 405 19.49 -16.22 10.03
N GLN A 406 20.38 -15.45 9.38
CA GLN A 406 21.22 -15.95 8.30
C GLN A 406 22.32 -16.88 8.85
N THR A 407 22.75 -17.85 8.04
CA THR A 407 23.70 -18.89 8.49
C THR A 407 24.99 -18.29 9.04
N ASN A 408 25.55 -17.32 8.32
CA ASN A 408 26.85 -16.76 8.60
C ASN A 408 26.86 -15.80 9.80
N ARG A 409 25.70 -15.49 10.39
CA ARG A 409 25.53 -14.48 11.45
C ARG A 409 25.43 -15.07 12.86
N THR A 410 25.74 -16.36 13.01
CA THR A 410 25.80 -17.02 14.32
C THR A 410 26.77 -18.19 14.33
N GLY A 411 27.49 -18.38 15.44
CA GLY A 411 28.37 -19.52 15.65
C GLY A 411 27.66 -20.88 15.58
N ALA A 412 26.38 -20.94 15.97
CA ALA A 412 25.60 -22.17 16.00
C ALA A 412 25.32 -22.77 14.61
N SER A 413 25.37 -21.97 13.55
CA SER A 413 24.75 -22.37 12.28
C SER A 413 25.51 -23.47 11.55
N SER A 414 26.85 -23.45 11.58
CA SER A 414 27.71 -24.47 10.97
C SER A 414 27.46 -25.84 11.60
N ARG A 415 27.33 -25.88 12.94
CA ARG A 415 27.00 -27.09 13.70
C ARG A 415 25.59 -27.56 13.42
N GLY A 416 24.62 -26.65 13.41
CA GLY A 416 23.24 -26.98 13.04
C GLY A 416 23.11 -27.58 11.65
N LYS A 417 23.81 -27.03 10.65
CA LYS A 417 23.89 -27.60 9.30
C LYS A 417 24.49 -29.01 9.32
N ALA A 418 25.58 -29.22 10.06
CA ALA A 418 26.20 -30.53 10.20
C ALA A 418 25.27 -31.55 10.86
N THR A 419 24.55 -31.18 11.92
CA THR A 419 23.55 -32.05 12.57
C THR A 419 22.39 -32.40 11.64
N VAL A 420 21.84 -31.43 10.91
CA VAL A 420 20.78 -31.65 9.91
C VAL A 420 21.24 -32.66 8.85
N ALA A 421 22.46 -32.50 8.33
CA ALA A 421 23.03 -33.41 7.36
C ALA A 421 23.27 -34.82 7.94
N ALA A 422 23.87 -34.92 9.14
CA ALA A 422 24.17 -36.18 9.81
C ALA A 422 22.90 -36.98 10.14
N ARG A 423 21.81 -36.31 10.51
CA ARG A 423 20.51 -36.92 10.80
C ARG A 423 19.65 -37.15 9.56
N GLY A 424 20.07 -36.67 8.39
CA GLY A 424 19.30 -36.78 7.16
C GLY A 424 17.93 -36.08 7.23
N ILE A 425 17.82 -34.98 8.00
CA ILE A 425 16.58 -34.21 8.14
C ILE A 425 16.26 -33.55 6.79
N LYS A 426 15.01 -33.65 6.35
CA LYS A 426 14.55 -33.12 5.06
C LYS A 426 13.49 -32.05 5.27
N VAL A 427 13.43 -31.08 4.35
CA VAL A 427 12.35 -30.09 4.32
C VAL A 427 10.98 -30.78 4.27
N GLY A 428 10.03 -30.25 5.05
CA GLY A 428 8.67 -30.77 5.18
C GLY A 428 8.52 -31.87 6.24
N THR A 429 9.60 -32.32 6.90
CA THR A 429 9.48 -33.25 8.03
C THR A 429 9.07 -32.56 9.32
N HIS A 430 9.17 -31.23 9.40
CA HIS A 430 8.92 -30.41 10.59
C HIS A 430 9.77 -30.81 11.81
N GLN A 431 10.87 -31.54 11.58
CA GLN A 431 11.85 -31.83 12.62
C GLN A 431 12.64 -30.58 12.97
N SER A 432 13.05 -30.50 14.23
CA SER A 432 13.80 -29.37 14.78
C SER A 432 15.18 -29.78 15.28
N VAL A 433 16.14 -28.88 15.19
CA VAL A 433 17.45 -28.97 15.85
C VAL A 433 17.62 -27.71 16.68
N LEU A 434 17.93 -27.87 17.96
CA LEU A 434 18.03 -26.77 18.92
C LEU A 434 19.45 -26.70 19.48
N TYR A 435 19.97 -25.49 19.55
CA TYR A 435 21.27 -25.18 20.11
C TYR A 435 21.11 -24.08 21.14
N GLN A 436 21.85 -24.21 22.24
CA GLN A 436 21.92 -23.19 23.27
C GLN A 436 23.37 -22.80 23.50
N HIS A 437 23.61 -21.50 23.62
CA HIS A 437 24.94 -21.00 23.95
C HIS A 437 25.24 -21.33 25.42
N LYS A 438 26.48 -21.77 25.69
CA LYS A 438 26.94 -22.23 27.02
C LYS A 438 26.68 -21.21 28.13
N GLU A 439 27.08 -19.96 27.90
CA GLU A 439 27.01 -18.90 28.92
C GLU A 439 25.96 -17.82 28.61
N LYS A 440 25.97 -17.25 27.40
CA LYS A 440 25.11 -16.14 26.99
C LYS A 440 23.66 -16.59 26.78
N PRO A 441 22.63 -15.80 27.13
CA PRO A 441 21.21 -16.18 27.00
C PRO A 441 20.76 -16.21 25.54
N LEU A 442 21.31 -17.11 24.72
CA LEU A 442 21.03 -17.24 23.31
C LEU A 442 20.60 -18.66 22.99
N THR A 443 19.56 -18.78 22.17
CA THR A 443 19.07 -20.06 21.66
C THR A 443 18.88 -19.94 20.15
N TYR A 444 19.42 -20.91 19.42
CA TYR A 444 19.32 -21.01 17.97
C TYR A 444 18.56 -22.29 17.60
N ALA A 445 17.62 -22.18 16.65
CA ALA A 445 16.83 -23.30 16.18
C ALA A 445 16.89 -23.42 14.67
N ILE A 446 16.87 -24.66 14.17
CA ILE A 446 16.61 -24.99 12.77
C ILE A 446 15.35 -25.84 12.72
N TRP A 447 14.37 -25.43 11.93
CA TRP A 447 13.10 -26.14 11.74
C TRP A 447 12.86 -26.47 10.27
N ALA A 448 12.59 -27.74 9.98
CA ALA A 448 12.42 -28.26 8.62
C ALA A 448 10.98 -28.14 8.10
N ASP A 449 10.47 -26.91 7.96
CA ASP A 449 9.20 -26.60 7.27
C ASP A 449 9.39 -26.76 5.74
N ASN A 450 8.65 -26.03 4.92
CA ASN A 450 8.82 -25.96 3.45
C ASN A 450 10.26 -25.59 3.02
N ASN A 451 11.00 -24.93 3.90
CA ASN A 451 12.43 -24.72 3.83
C ASN A 451 13.02 -24.87 5.25
N PHE A 452 14.34 -24.92 5.38
CA PHE A 452 14.99 -24.83 6.68
C PHE A 452 14.87 -23.41 7.23
N VAL A 453 13.96 -23.22 8.17
CA VAL A 453 13.80 -21.95 8.88
C VAL A 453 14.76 -21.93 10.05
N LYS A 454 15.54 -20.86 10.16
CA LYS A 454 16.54 -20.69 11.21
C LYS A 454 16.13 -19.53 12.08
N THR A 455 15.92 -19.76 13.36
CA THR A 455 15.57 -18.69 14.31
C THR A 455 16.65 -18.52 15.35
N LEU A 456 16.77 -17.30 15.83
CA LEU A 456 17.65 -16.92 16.93
C LEU A 456 16.83 -16.09 17.92
N SER A 457 17.06 -16.29 19.21
CA SER A 457 16.49 -15.43 20.24
C SER A 457 17.38 -15.30 21.46
N ASN A 458 17.22 -14.19 22.17
CA ASN A 458 17.97 -13.88 23.39
C ASN A 458 17.18 -14.11 24.71
N PHE A 459 15.99 -14.70 24.62
CA PHE A 459 15.07 -14.83 25.77
C PHE A 459 14.25 -16.12 25.80
N HIS A 460 14.19 -16.87 24.71
CA HIS A 460 13.53 -18.18 24.68
C HIS A 460 14.53 -19.28 25.01
N GLY A 461 14.09 -20.27 25.78
CA GLY A 461 14.81 -21.53 25.96
C GLY A 461 14.74 -22.44 24.72
N PRO A 462 15.49 -23.55 24.71
CA PRO A 462 15.36 -24.60 23.72
C PRO A 462 14.10 -25.42 24.02
N ILE A 463 12.93 -24.89 23.62
CA ILE A 463 11.62 -25.48 23.86
C ILE A 463 10.99 -25.87 22.51
N LEU A 464 10.43 -27.09 22.45
CA LEU A 464 9.67 -27.60 21.32
C LEU A 464 8.18 -27.63 21.69
N LEU A 465 7.38 -26.83 20.99
CA LEU A 465 5.93 -26.79 21.17
C LEU A 465 5.28 -27.92 20.37
N ARG A 466 4.68 -28.89 21.08
CA ARG A 466 3.97 -30.01 20.48
C ARG A 466 2.66 -29.55 19.87
N GLY A 467 2.46 -29.84 18.57
CA GLY A 467 1.29 -29.36 17.82
C GLY A 467 1.14 -27.83 17.82
N GLY A 468 2.22 -27.08 18.02
CA GLY A 468 2.16 -25.63 18.22
C GLY A 468 1.68 -24.85 16.99
N ILE A 469 1.79 -25.42 15.79
CA ILE A 469 1.43 -24.73 14.55
C ILE A 469 0.73 -25.64 13.55
N GLN A 470 -0.19 -25.05 12.78
CA GLN A 470 -0.88 -25.75 11.70
C GLN A 470 -0.18 -25.58 10.36
N ARG A 471 0.07 -26.71 9.69
CA ARG A 471 0.69 -26.75 8.36
C ARG A 471 -0.07 -27.68 7.42
N LYS A 472 -0.07 -27.32 6.14
CA LYS A 472 -0.48 -28.24 5.07
C LYS A 472 0.70 -29.12 4.75
N LEU A 473 0.65 -30.38 5.19
CA LEU A 473 1.73 -31.33 4.97
C LEU A 473 2.01 -31.49 3.47
N ARG A 474 3.30 -31.58 3.14
CA ARG A 474 3.75 -31.87 1.78
C ARG A 474 3.83 -33.38 1.62
N ASP A 475 3.12 -33.91 0.63
CA ASP A 475 3.22 -35.31 0.25
C ASP A 475 4.68 -35.61 -0.17
N PRO A 476 5.36 -36.58 0.47
CA PRO A 476 6.77 -36.87 0.22
C PRO A 476 7.04 -37.48 -1.16
N VAL A 477 6.01 -37.97 -1.85
CA VAL A 477 6.09 -38.59 -3.18
C VAL A 477 5.64 -37.60 -4.26
N THR A 478 4.49 -36.96 -4.06
CA THR A 478 3.91 -36.08 -5.09
C THR A 478 4.35 -34.61 -4.97
N PHE A 479 5.00 -34.25 -3.85
CA PHE A 479 5.39 -32.90 -3.48
C PHE A 479 4.26 -31.87 -3.42
N ARG A 480 3.00 -32.33 -3.52
CA ARG A 480 1.79 -31.49 -3.41
C ARG A 480 1.42 -31.30 -1.95
N ARG A 481 0.83 -30.15 -1.64
CA ARG A 481 0.33 -29.87 -0.29
C ARG A 481 -1.04 -30.52 -0.09
N ASN A 482 -1.23 -31.12 1.07
CA ASN A 482 -2.53 -31.60 1.51
C ASN A 482 -3.54 -30.45 1.56
N LYS A 483 -4.82 -30.78 1.37
CA LYS A 483 -5.89 -29.79 1.47
C LYS A 483 -6.09 -29.35 2.92
N ASP A 484 -6.01 -30.31 3.83
CA ASP A 484 -6.26 -30.13 5.25
C ASP A 484 -4.99 -29.70 5.98
N PHE A 485 -5.19 -28.93 7.04
CA PHE A 485 -4.13 -28.56 7.97
C PHE A 485 -3.92 -29.67 8.98
N THR A 486 -2.67 -29.86 9.40
CA THR A 486 -2.26 -30.80 10.45
C THR A 486 -1.43 -30.03 11.46
N ASP A 487 -1.62 -30.34 12.74
CA ASP A 487 -0.80 -29.81 13.81
C ASP A 487 0.61 -30.43 13.70
N VAL A 488 1.62 -29.58 13.74
CA VAL A 488 3.03 -29.99 13.67
C VAL A 488 3.81 -29.34 14.79
N ASP A 489 4.84 -30.03 15.23
CA ASP A 489 5.76 -29.54 16.25
C ASP A 489 6.63 -28.42 15.68
N CYS A 490 6.93 -27.41 16.50
CA CYS A 490 7.82 -26.33 16.11
C CYS A 490 8.53 -25.74 17.33
N PRO A 491 9.73 -25.13 17.16
CA PRO A 491 10.38 -24.41 18.24
C PRO A 491 9.50 -23.26 18.75
N GLU A 492 9.53 -22.97 20.06
CA GLU A 492 8.76 -21.86 20.65
C GLU A 492 9.05 -20.51 19.95
N GLN A 493 10.33 -20.25 19.68
CA GLN A 493 10.78 -19.07 18.93
C GLN A 493 10.09 -18.95 17.56
N GLN A 494 9.92 -20.08 16.87
CA GLN A 494 9.30 -20.12 15.55
C GLN A 494 7.81 -19.82 15.62
N TRP A 495 7.15 -20.32 16.65
CA TRP A 495 5.74 -20.02 16.91
C TRP A 495 5.55 -18.52 17.14
N VAL A 496 6.33 -17.92 18.03
CA VAL A 496 6.30 -16.48 18.32
C VAL A 496 6.58 -15.65 17.05
N TYR A 497 7.63 -16.01 16.31
CA TYR A 497 7.96 -15.35 15.05
C TYR A 497 6.76 -15.40 14.08
N CYS A 498 6.12 -16.56 13.93
CA CYS A 498 4.97 -16.75 13.04
C CYS A 498 3.74 -15.89 13.42
N GLN A 499 3.54 -15.55 14.70
CA GLN A 499 2.44 -14.68 15.12
C GLN A 499 2.60 -13.22 14.67
N THR A 500 3.82 -12.77 14.45
CA THR A 500 4.16 -11.34 14.41
C THR A 500 4.80 -10.89 13.09
N TYR A 501 5.60 -11.74 12.43
CA TYR A 501 6.37 -11.36 11.23
C TYR A 501 5.49 -10.79 10.09
N HIS A 502 4.32 -11.39 9.89
CA HIS A 502 3.42 -11.04 8.78
C HIS A 502 2.57 -9.79 9.04
N LEU A 503 2.64 -9.20 10.24
CA LEU A 503 1.78 -8.05 10.59
C LEU A 503 2.11 -6.84 9.71
N ILE A 504 3.39 -6.67 9.36
CA ILE A 504 3.89 -5.67 8.40
C ILE A 504 3.30 -5.90 7.01
N ASP A 505 3.54 -7.06 6.41
CA ASP A 505 3.00 -7.39 5.09
C ASP A 505 1.48 -7.38 4.97
N LYS A 506 0.77 -7.93 5.95
CA LYS A 506 -0.70 -7.91 5.98
C LYS A 506 -1.22 -6.47 6.00
N GLY A 507 -0.46 -5.62 6.65
CA GLY A 507 -0.64 -4.21 6.69
C GLY A 507 -0.56 -3.49 5.36
N ASN A 508 0.53 -3.68 4.62
CA ASN A 508 0.67 -3.20 3.24
C ASN A 508 -0.57 -3.43 2.39
N GLY A 509 -1.07 -4.68 2.40
CA GLY A 509 -2.21 -5.06 1.59
C GLY A 509 -3.50 -4.33 2.00
N SER A 510 -3.60 -3.88 3.25
CA SER A 510 -4.71 -3.07 3.73
C SER A 510 -4.57 -1.59 3.34
N GLU A 511 -3.37 -1.00 3.42
CA GLU A 511 -3.10 0.40 3.04
C GLU A 511 -3.21 0.64 1.53
N ALA A 512 -2.76 -0.31 0.70
CA ALA A 512 -2.74 -0.18 -0.76
C ALA A 512 -4.13 0.17 -1.36
N LYS A 513 -5.22 -0.17 -0.65
CA LYS A 513 -6.60 0.17 -1.04
C LYS A 513 -6.91 1.67 -0.91
N TYR A 514 -6.16 2.36 -0.07
CA TYR A 514 -6.32 3.77 0.30
C TYR A 514 -4.99 4.52 0.10
N ASP A 515 -4.24 4.18 -0.94
CA ASP A 515 -3.02 4.89 -1.26
C ASP A 515 -3.33 6.21 -1.97
N LEU A 516 -3.00 7.32 -1.31
CA LEU A 516 -2.83 8.60 -2.00
C LEU A 516 -1.75 8.46 -3.07
N SER A 517 -2.16 8.57 -4.34
CA SER A 517 -1.25 8.63 -5.48
C SER A 517 -1.12 10.08 -5.96
N THR A 518 0.11 10.56 -6.06
CA THR A 518 0.45 11.81 -6.75
C THR A 518 0.78 11.51 -8.21
N GLU A 519 0.47 12.43 -9.12
CA GLU A 519 0.72 12.22 -10.55
C GLU A 519 2.23 12.22 -10.83
N SER A 520 2.76 11.06 -11.23
CA SER A 520 4.20 10.73 -11.22
C SER A 520 5.07 11.56 -12.17
N HIS A 521 4.47 12.28 -13.13
CA HIS A 521 5.16 13.09 -14.13
C HIS A 521 5.18 14.59 -13.77
N LEU A 522 4.35 15.03 -12.81
CA LEU A 522 4.29 16.42 -12.35
C LEU A 522 5.11 16.65 -11.08
N HIS A 523 5.37 15.60 -10.30
CA HIS A 523 6.06 15.68 -9.01
C HIS A 523 7.26 14.73 -8.91
N GLY A 524 8.33 15.22 -8.27
CA GLY A 524 9.50 14.41 -7.92
C GLY A 524 9.19 13.36 -6.85
N TRP A 525 10.23 12.65 -6.40
CA TRP A 525 10.10 11.57 -5.42
C TRP A 525 9.62 12.05 -4.03
N SER A 526 9.89 13.30 -3.63
CA SER A 526 9.54 13.83 -2.30
C SER A 526 8.03 13.89 -2.03
N SER A 527 7.22 14.32 -3.01
CA SER A 527 5.75 14.34 -2.88
C SER A 527 5.15 12.95 -2.74
N LYS A 528 5.81 11.92 -3.29
CA LYS A 528 5.37 10.53 -3.12
C LYS A 528 5.61 10.08 -1.67
N LEU A 529 6.74 10.45 -1.08
CA LEU A 529 7.03 10.16 0.33
C LEU A 529 6.08 10.89 1.28
N ALA A 530 5.81 12.18 1.03
CA ALA A 530 4.86 12.93 1.84
C ALA A 530 3.45 12.31 1.82
N ALA A 531 2.99 11.86 0.65
CA ALA A 531 1.73 11.12 0.54
C ALA A 531 1.76 9.80 1.34
N ARG A 532 2.91 9.11 1.38
CA ARG A 532 3.09 7.89 2.19
C ARG A 532 2.98 8.17 3.69
N PHE A 533 3.64 9.22 4.19
CA PHE A 533 3.49 9.61 5.60
C PHE A 533 2.04 9.99 5.96
N PHE A 534 1.33 10.66 5.05
CA PHE A 534 -0.09 10.97 5.23
C PHE A 534 -0.95 9.69 5.31
N ASN A 535 -0.68 8.68 4.46
CA ASN A 535 -1.36 7.38 4.51
C ASN A 535 -1.06 6.65 5.83
N MET A 536 0.20 6.62 6.27
CA MET A 536 0.59 6.04 7.55
C MET A 536 -0.16 6.72 8.71
N ASN A 537 -0.26 8.06 8.69
CA ASN A 537 -1.03 8.80 9.69
C ASN A 537 -2.51 8.43 9.69
N LEU A 538 -3.08 8.17 8.51
CA LEU A 538 -4.47 7.75 8.37
C LEU A 538 -4.73 6.41 9.07
N ASN A 539 -3.81 5.44 8.93
CA ASN A 539 -3.88 4.16 9.64
C ASN A 539 -3.65 4.30 11.14
N ASN A 540 -2.66 5.10 11.53
CA ASN A 540 -2.37 5.41 12.93
C ASN A 540 -3.57 6.02 13.63
N ALA A 541 -4.15 7.06 13.03
CA ALA A 541 -5.36 7.70 13.51
C ALA A 541 -6.54 6.73 13.58
N TYR A 542 -6.67 5.79 12.64
CA TYR A 542 -7.75 4.80 12.67
C TYR A 542 -7.59 3.81 13.83
N ASN A 543 -6.37 3.38 14.13
CA ASN A 543 -6.09 2.52 15.27
C ASN A 543 -6.34 3.24 16.61
N ILE A 544 -5.91 4.50 16.72
CA ILE A 544 -6.20 5.35 17.88
C ILE A 544 -7.71 5.59 18.02
N TYR A 545 -8.40 5.92 16.93
CA TYR A 545 -9.84 6.11 16.90
C TYR A 545 -10.58 4.87 17.42
N LYS A 546 -10.26 3.68 16.91
CA LYS A 546 -10.87 2.43 17.42
C LYS A 546 -10.62 2.25 18.91
N TYR A 547 -9.39 2.43 19.37
CA TYR A 547 -9.04 2.31 20.79
C TYR A 547 -9.88 3.25 21.65
N LEU A 548 -9.87 4.56 21.33
CA LEU A 548 -10.61 5.56 22.08
C LEU A 548 -12.13 5.33 22.00
N TYR A 549 -12.64 5.01 20.80
CA TYR A 549 -14.06 4.78 20.60
C TYR A 549 -14.55 3.57 21.40
N THR A 550 -13.82 2.45 21.37
CA THR A 550 -14.17 1.27 22.17
C THR A 550 -14.06 1.54 23.67
N LYS A 551 -13.08 2.32 24.11
CA LYS A 551 -12.89 2.67 25.53
C LYS A 551 -14.00 3.58 26.07
N TYR A 552 -14.39 4.61 25.32
CA TYR A 552 -15.35 5.63 25.79
C TYR A 552 -16.79 5.43 25.28
N HIS A 553 -17.00 4.51 24.32
CA HIS A 553 -18.31 4.11 23.80
C HIS A 553 -18.43 2.57 23.72
N PRO A 554 -18.34 1.84 24.84
CA PRO A 554 -18.26 0.37 24.86
C PRO A 554 -19.47 -0.34 24.22
N ASP A 555 -20.64 0.31 24.24
CA ASP A 555 -21.87 -0.22 23.65
C ASP A 555 -22.03 0.09 22.15
N ARG A 556 -21.05 0.75 21.53
CA ARG A 556 -21.09 1.16 20.13
C ARG A 556 -19.96 0.55 19.33
N THR A 557 -20.23 0.30 18.06
CA THR A 557 -19.20 -0.21 17.13
C THR A 557 -18.52 0.97 16.44
N PRO A 558 -17.18 1.02 16.42
CA PRO A 558 -16.46 2.07 15.69
C PRO A 558 -16.77 2.00 14.20
N MET A 559 -16.73 3.16 13.55
CA MET A 559 -16.92 3.24 12.10
C MET A 559 -15.84 2.44 11.35
N ILE A 560 -16.22 1.90 10.19
CA ILE A 560 -15.25 1.28 9.27
C ILE A 560 -14.38 2.35 8.62
N MET A 561 -13.11 2.02 8.35
CA MET A 561 -12.11 2.94 7.79
C MET A 561 -12.59 3.69 6.54
N ARG A 562 -13.31 3.04 5.61
CA ARG A 562 -13.84 3.70 4.42
C ARG A 562 -14.79 4.86 4.76
N SER A 563 -15.64 4.68 5.76
CA SER A 563 -16.57 5.72 6.21
C SER A 563 -15.82 6.85 6.93
N CYS A 564 -14.83 6.51 7.75
CA CYS A 564 -13.91 7.47 8.36
C CYS A 564 -13.22 8.36 7.31
N ILE A 565 -12.72 7.77 6.22
CA ILE A 565 -12.08 8.51 5.12
C ILE A 565 -13.06 9.44 4.42
N ASN A 566 -14.31 9.02 4.20
CA ASN A 566 -15.33 9.87 3.59
C ASN A 566 -15.62 11.12 4.46
N ASP A 567 -15.78 10.94 5.76
CA ASP A 567 -16.03 12.04 6.70
C ASP A 567 -14.81 12.99 6.77
N LEU A 568 -13.60 12.44 6.84
CA LEU A 568 -12.36 13.21 6.76
C LEU A 568 -12.26 14.00 5.45
N THR A 569 -12.62 13.37 4.32
CA THR A 569 -12.62 14.03 3.00
C THR A 569 -13.54 15.24 3.00
N HIS A 570 -14.75 15.12 3.53
CA HIS A 570 -15.68 16.24 3.66
C HIS A 570 -15.17 17.33 4.60
N SER A 571 -14.64 16.95 5.77
CA SER A 571 -14.06 17.88 6.74
C SER A 571 -12.95 18.73 6.13
N LEU A 572 -11.99 18.09 5.45
CA LEU A 572 -10.88 18.77 4.79
C LEU A 572 -11.34 19.68 3.65
N LEU A 573 -12.31 19.25 2.83
CA LEU A 573 -12.86 20.06 1.75
C LEU A 573 -13.66 21.28 2.25
N GLN A 574 -14.06 21.31 3.52
CA GLN A 574 -14.85 22.41 4.09
C GLN A 574 -14.01 23.41 4.90
N GLN A 575 -12.70 23.20 5.07
CA GLN A 575 -11.84 24.07 5.88
C GLN A 575 -11.71 25.49 5.31
N GLY A 576 -11.81 26.52 6.15
CA GLY A 576 -11.62 27.91 5.73
C GLY A 576 -12.75 28.51 4.90
N SER A 577 -12.53 29.74 4.45
CA SER A 577 -13.49 30.50 3.65
C SER A 577 -13.73 29.86 2.26
N LYS A 578 -14.91 30.13 1.67
CA LYS A 578 -15.28 29.59 0.35
C LYS A 578 -14.38 30.19 -0.73
N ILE A 579 -13.58 29.33 -1.39
CA ILE A 579 -12.73 29.66 -2.54
C ILE A 579 -13.59 29.96 -3.78
N TRP A 580 -14.73 29.29 -3.92
CA TRP A 580 -15.63 29.47 -5.04
C TRP A 580 -16.79 30.42 -4.69
N THR A 581 -16.89 31.53 -5.42
CA THR A 581 -18.07 32.41 -5.43
C THR A 581 -18.91 32.09 -6.66
N ARG A 582 -20.13 31.61 -6.41
CA ARG A 582 -21.12 31.27 -7.44
C ARG A 582 -21.48 32.52 -8.26
N GLY A 583 -21.46 32.42 -9.58
CA GLY A 583 -21.99 33.47 -10.45
C GLY A 583 -23.51 33.65 -10.24
N TYR A 584 -24.01 34.87 -10.38
CA TYR A 584 -25.44 35.17 -10.26
C TYR A 584 -26.24 34.34 -11.28
N GLY A 585 -27.14 33.47 -10.82
CA GLY A 585 -28.04 32.68 -11.68
C GLY A 585 -27.78 31.18 -11.78
N GLU A 586 -26.73 30.63 -11.16
CA GLU A 586 -26.55 29.17 -11.11
C GLU A 586 -27.42 28.52 -10.02
N THR A 587 -28.15 27.45 -10.39
CA THR A 587 -29.03 26.72 -9.47
C THR A 587 -28.25 26.09 -8.31
N PRO A 588 -28.78 26.13 -7.07
CA PRO A 588 -28.15 25.52 -5.90
C PRO A 588 -27.87 24.03 -6.08
N SER A 589 -26.70 23.60 -5.60
CA SER A 589 -26.39 22.18 -5.46
C SER A 589 -27.03 21.65 -4.17
N ALA A 590 -27.35 20.35 -4.16
CA ALA A 590 -27.86 19.71 -2.95
C ALA A 590 -26.72 19.51 -1.94
N THR A 591 -26.89 20.04 -0.73
CA THR A 591 -25.97 19.85 0.40
C THR A 591 -26.57 18.79 1.33
N LYS A 592 -25.72 17.95 1.94
CA LYS A 592 -26.12 16.95 2.93
C LYS A 592 -25.92 17.57 4.31
N ASP A 593 -26.98 17.62 5.12
CA ASP A 593 -26.87 18.03 6.53
C ASP A 593 -26.30 16.87 7.34
N ILE A 594 -25.15 17.10 7.96
CA ILE A 594 -24.38 16.11 8.73
C ILE A 594 -24.43 16.37 10.23
N THR A 595 -25.20 17.36 10.69
CA THR A 595 -25.32 17.66 12.14
C THR A 595 -26.07 16.58 12.92
N THR A 596 -26.68 15.59 12.26
CA THR A 596 -27.56 14.59 12.91
C THR A 596 -27.61 13.22 12.20
N THR A 597 -26.49 12.58 11.83
CA THR A 597 -26.57 11.19 11.32
C THR A 597 -25.39 10.28 11.65
N SER A 598 -25.69 9.14 12.30
CA SER A 598 -24.80 8.02 12.63
C SER A 598 -24.57 7.01 11.49
N SER A 599 -24.99 7.33 10.26
CA SER A 599 -24.72 6.50 9.09
C SER A 599 -24.59 7.35 7.82
N SER A 600 -23.49 7.18 7.09
CA SER A 600 -23.18 7.91 5.85
C SER A 600 -24.17 7.68 4.69
N LEU A 601 -25.15 6.79 4.85
CA LEU A 601 -26.11 6.41 3.79
C LEU A 601 -27.47 7.11 3.88
N ASP A 602 -27.85 7.71 5.01
CA ASP A 602 -29.26 8.14 5.24
C ASP A 602 -29.52 9.66 5.32
N GLY A 603 -28.51 10.52 5.14
CA GLY A 603 -28.75 11.98 5.13
C GLY A 603 -29.59 12.45 3.92
N ARG A 604 -30.69 13.17 4.19
CA ARG A 604 -31.60 13.72 3.17
C ARG A 604 -30.94 14.93 2.48
N LYS A 605 -31.02 14.99 1.14
CA LYS A 605 -30.55 16.15 0.35
C LYS A 605 -31.36 17.39 0.72
N LEU A 606 -30.71 18.42 1.27
CA LEU A 606 -31.27 19.75 1.48
C LEU A 606 -30.72 20.72 0.44
N ARG A 607 -31.52 21.70 0.05
CA ARG A 607 -31.03 22.81 -0.78
C ARG A 607 -30.31 23.80 0.13
N SER A 608 -29.19 24.36 -0.33
CA SER A 608 -28.37 25.29 0.45
C SER A 608 -29.08 26.60 0.84
N ASP A 609 -30.26 26.89 0.26
CA ASP A 609 -31.10 28.06 0.52
C ASP A 609 -32.24 27.80 1.53
N ALA A 610 -32.37 26.57 2.06
CA ALA A 610 -33.40 26.23 3.03
C ALA A 610 -33.03 26.73 4.45
N VAL A 611 -33.20 28.02 4.70
CA VAL A 611 -33.12 28.59 6.04
C VAL A 611 -34.44 28.35 6.78
N ARG A 612 -34.38 27.64 7.91
CA ARG A 612 -35.41 27.51 8.97
C ARG A 612 -36.84 27.29 8.46
N GLN A 613 -37.24 26.03 8.24
CA GLN A 613 -38.66 25.67 8.37
C GLN A 613 -38.86 24.84 9.64
N HIS A 614 -39.78 25.30 10.48
CA HIS A 614 -40.19 24.60 11.70
C HIS A 614 -40.84 23.26 11.34
N PHE A 615 -40.51 22.25 12.13
CA PHE A 615 -40.99 20.88 12.00
C PHE A 615 -42.48 20.80 12.35
N THR A 616 -43.30 20.30 11.43
CA THR A 616 -44.63 19.77 11.75
C THR A 616 -44.66 18.32 11.28
N SER A 617 -44.62 17.38 12.23
CA SER A 617 -44.75 15.95 11.94
C SER A 617 -46.12 15.65 11.33
N PRO A 618 -46.18 14.73 10.35
CA PRO A 618 -47.01 13.55 10.59
C PRO A 618 -46.34 12.23 10.17
N THR A 619 -46.41 11.30 11.12
CA THR A 619 -46.69 9.87 11.01
C THR A 619 -45.84 8.99 10.08
N VAL A 620 -45.11 8.10 10.76
CA VAL A 620 -44.48 6.86 10.32
C VAL A 620 -45.23 6.14 9.19
N HIS A 621 -44.53 5.92 8.07
CA HIS A 621 -44.63 4.67 7.31
C HIS A 621 -43.21 4.23 6.93
N THR A 622 -42.74 3.20 7.62
CA THR A 622 -41.55 2.42 7.30
C THR A 622 -41.71 1.78 5.92
N GLY A 623 -40.83 2.13 4.98
CA GLY A 623 -40.79 1.54 3.65
C GLY A 623 -39.46 1.81 2.96
N THR A 624 -38.54 0.85 3.07
CA THR A 624 -37.26 0.79 2.35
C THR A 624 -37.49 0.91 0.84
N PRO A 625 -36.68 1.66 0.06
CA PRO A 625 -36.77 1.63 -1.40
C PRO A 625 -36.19 0.31 -1.91
N GLN A 626 -37.03 -0.69 -2.12
CA GLN A 626 -36.66 -1.83 -2.96
C GLN A 626 -36.57 -1.37 -4.42
N THR A 627 -35.39 -1.51 -5.01
CA THR A 627 -35.20 -1.54 -6.47
C THR A 627 -36.03 -2.67 -7.09
N PRO A 628 -36.89 -2.43 -8.10
CA PRO A 628 -37.77 -3.47 -8.62
C PRO A 628 -36.98 -4.53 -9.40
N VAL A 629 -37.16 -5.76 -8.95
CA VAL A 629 -36.83 -7.00 -9.66
C VAL A 629 -37.89 -7.21 -10.76
N SER A 630 -37.42 -7.41 -11.99
CA SER A 630 -38.02 -8.02 -13.20
C SER A 630 -39.51 -7.92 -13.59
N ASP A 631 -40.41 -7.22 -12.89
CA ASP A 631 -41.80 -7.02 -13.33
C ASP A 631 -42.13 -5.54 -13.56
N LEU A 632 -42.50 -5.20 -14.79
CA LEU A 632 -42.88 -3.85 -15.24
C LEU A 632 -44.25 -3.43 -14.67
N GLY A 633 -44.30 -3.13 -13.37
CA GLY A 633 -45.48 -2.52 -12.76
C GLY A 633 -45.77 -1.13 -13.38
N ALA A 634 -47.03 -0.67 -13.27
CA ALA A 634 -47.48 0.61 -13.84
C ALA A 634 -46.61 1.82 -13.41
N ARG A 635 -46.00 1.76 -12.21
CA ARG A 635 -45.07 2.77 -11.69
C ARG A 635 -43.71 2.76 -12.42
N ALA A 636 -43.15 1.58 -12.69
CA ALA A 636 -41.89 1.43 -13.42
C ALA A 636 -42.04 1.90 -14.88
N LEU A 637 -43.18 1.61 -15.51
CA LEU A 637 -43.48 2.08 -16.85
C LEU A 637 -43.59 3.62 -16.92
N ARG A 638 -44.18 4.27 -15.90
CA ARG A 638 -44.22 5.75 -15.81
C ARG A 638 -42.83 6.36 -15.74
N TYR A 639 -41.94 5.82 -14.90
CA TYR A 639 -40.57 6.32 -14.80
C TYR A 639 -39.76 6.10 -16.09
N ARG A 640 -39.89 4.94 -16.73
CA ARG A 640 -39.22 4.69 -18.02
C ARG A 640 -39.73 5.60 -19.14
N LYS A 641 -41.03 5.90 -19.19
CA LYS A 641 -41.59 6.89 -20.14
C LYS A 641 -41.02 8.28 -19.91
N ALA A 642 -40.91 8.72 -18.65
CA ALA A 642 -40.31 10.02 -18.31
C ALA A 642 -38.82 10.09 -18.68
N ALA A 643 -38.05 9.04 -18.37
CA ALA A 643 -36.63 8.95 -18.72
C ALA A 643 -36.41 8.92 -20.24
N SER A 644 -37.20 8.15 -20.99
CA SER A 644 -37.11 8.09 -22.45
C SER A 644 -37.47 9.43 -23.09
N LYS A 645 -38.46 10.16 -22.57
CA LYS A 645 -38.79 11.52 -23.03
C LYS A 645 -37.61 12.48 -22.86
N LEU A 646 -37.01 12.50 -21.67
CA LEU A 646 -35.83 13.33 -21.37
C LEU A 646 -34.64 12.99 -22.30
N GLN A 647 -34.43 11.70 -22.57
CA GLN A 647 -33.35 11.26 -23.47
C GLN A 647 -33.60 11.64 -24.94
N LYS A 648 -34.86 11.61 -25.41
CA LYS A 648 -35.22 12.08 -26.76
C LYS A 648 -35.07 13.60 -26.90
N GLU A 649 -35.33 14.36 -25.85
CA GLU A 649 -35.07 15.82 -25.81
C GLU A 649 -33.58 16.13 -25.95
N GLN A 650 -32.70 15.30 -25.35
CA GLN A 650 -31.25 15.43 -25.47
C GLN A 650 -30.67 14.87 -26.79
N GLN A 651 -31.34 13.89 -27.39
CA GLN A 651 -30.90 13.19 -28.61
C GLN A 651 -32.08 13.00 -29.57
N PRO A 652 -32.35 13.97 -30.47
CA PRO A 652 -33.54 13.98 -31.33
C PRO A 652 -33.65 12.80 -32.33
N GLY A 653 -32.57 12.03 -32.53
CA GLY A 653 -32.53 10.84 -33.39
C GLY A 653 -32.72 9.50 -32.66
N ARG A 654 -32.98 9.51 -31.34
CA ARG A 654 -33.02 8.32 -30.48
C ARG A 654 -34.34 7.55 -30.62
N ASN A 655 -34.58 6.93 -31.77
CA ASN A 655 -35.78 6.12 -32.04
C ASN A 655 -35.43 4.62 -32.07
N HIS A 656 -36.25 3.81 -31.40
CA HIS A 656 -36.12 2.35 -31.36
C HIS A 656 -34.70 1.83 -31.06
N MET A 657 -33.98 2.37 -30.08
CA MET A 657 -32.62 1.90 -29.76
C MET A 657 -32.62 0.52 -29.09
N SER A 658 -31.66 -0.32 -29.48
CA SER A 658 -31.38 -1.61 -28.83
C SER A 658 -30.51 -1.40 -27.59
N VAL A 659 -31.09 -1.53 -26.39
CA VAL A 659 -30.40 -1.32 -25.12
C VAL A 659 -30.14 -2.63 -24.38
N PRO A 660 -28.95 -2.85 -23.80
CA PRO A 660 -28.71 -3.99 -22.95
C PRO A 660 -29.49 -3.84 -21.65
N VAL A 661 -30.20 -4.88 -21.23
CA VAL A 661 -30.93 -4.90 -19.96
C VAL A 661 -30.14 -5.72 -18.96
N VAL A 662 -30.04 -5.23 -17.71
CA VAL A 662 -29.33 -5.93 -16.63
C VAL A 662 -30.03 -7.26 -16.37
N VAL A 663 -29.30 -8.35 -16.59
CA VAL A 663 -29.76 -9.73 -16.38
C VAL A 663 -28.90 -10.39 -15.31
N LYS A 664 -29.53 -11.18 -14.44
CA LYS A 664 -28.85 -11.90 -13.34
C LYS A 664 -27.71 -12.77 -13.92
N GLU A 665 -26.52 -12.68 -13.32
CA GLU A 665 -25.31 -13.41 -13.75
C GLU A 665 -24.83 -13.11 -15.20
N ASN A 666 -25.23 -11.98 -15.80
CA ASN A 666 -24.85 -11.59 -17.16
C ASN A 666 -25.26 -12.61 -18.26
N ARG A 667 -26.23 -13.49 -17.96
CA ARG A 667 -26.76 -14.50 -18.88
C ARG A 667 -28.07 -14.02 -19.50
N ALA A 668 -28.22 -14.14 -20.82
CA ALA A 668 -29.49 -13.80 -21.49
C ALA A 668 -30.64 -14.66 -20.93
N THR A 669 -31.61 -14.03 -20.28
CA THR A 669 -32.72 -14.71 -19.59
C THR A 669 -33.93 -14.90 -20.50
N SER A 670 -34.20 -13.95 -21.40
CA SER A 670 -35.44 -13.89 -22.20
C SER A 670 -35.24 -14.22 -23.68
N TYR A 671 -36.27 -14.81 -24.30
CA TYR A 671 -36.26 -15.17 -25.72
C TYR A 671 -36.59 -13.97 -26.61
N CYS A 672 -35.95 -13.92 -27.78
CA CYS A 672 -36.27 -12.93 -28.82
C CYS A 672 -37.73 -13.05 -29.24
N LYS A 673 -38.44 -11.91 -29.22
CA LYS A 673 -39.86 -11.78 -29.59
C LYS A 673 -40.07 -11.63 -31.10
N TYR A 674 -39.00 -11.61 -31.92
CA TYR A 674 -39.13 -11.55 -33.38
C TYR A 674 -39.61 -12.88 -33.95
N HIS A 675 -40.73 -12.86 -34.66
CA HIS A 675 -41.37 -14.08 -35.13
C HIS A 675 -40.53 -14.86 -36.15
N LYS A 676 -39.72 -14.18 -36.96
CA LYS A 676 -38.76 -14.72 -37.95
C LYS A 676 -37.33 -14.90 -37.39
N CYS A 677 -37.16 -14.94 -36.07
CA CYS A 677 -35.83 -15.13 -35.47
C CYS A 677 -35.14 -16.41 -36.01
N PRO A 678 -33.88 -16.34 -36.48
CA PRO A 678 -33.16 -17.48 -37.03
C PRO A 678 -33.03 -18.68 -36.08
N GLY A 679 -33.11 -18.46 -34.76
CA GLY A 679 -33.13 -19.55 -33.77
C GLY A 679 -34.28 -20.55 -34.00
N LYS A 680 -35.42 -20.09 -34.55
CA LYS A 680 -36.54 -20.97 -34.92
C LYS A 680 -36.29 -21.81 -36.16
N ASN A 681 -35.27 -21.48 -36.96
CA ASN A 681 -34.90 -22.17 -38.19
C ASN A 681 -33.69 -23.10 -38.00
N THR A 682 -33.32 -23.40 -36.75
CA THR A 682 -32.28 -24.39 -36.43
C THR A 682 -32.81 -25.81 -36.60
N GLY A 683 -31.94 -26.77 -36.95
CA GLY A 683 -32.28 -28.19 -37.07
C GLY A 683 -32.59 -28.90 -35.74
N ALA A 684 -32.81 -28.16 -34.66
CA ALA A 684 -33.04 -28.70 -33.32
C ALA A 684 -34.46 -29.27 -33.14
N LYS A 685 -34.61 -30.35 -32.35
CA LYS A 685 -35.89 -31.01 -32.04
C LYS A 685 -36.99 -30.08 -31.51
N ARG A 686 -36.62 -28.99 -30.82
CA ARG A 686 -37.55 -27.93 -30.39
C ARG A 686 -37.07 -26.59 -30.94
N LYS A 687 -37.77 -26.08 -31.96
CA LYS A 687 -37.50 -24.77 -32.58
C LYS A 687 -37.82 -23.65 -31.59
N LYS A 688 -36.80 -22.93 -31.11
CA LYS A 688 -36.95 -21.80 -30.18
C LYS A 688 -36.20 -20.58 -30.70
N PRO A 689 -36.72 -19.35 -30.52
CA PRO A 689 -35.93 -18.14 -30.76
C PRO A 689 -34.62 -18.16 -29.98
N TYR A 690 -33.64 -17.37 -30.39
CA TYR A 690 -32.47 -17.15 -29.55
C TYR A 690 -32.80 -16.34 -28.30
N LYS A 691 -32.05 -16.56 -27.23
CA LYS A 691 -32.09 -15.67 -26.07
C LYS A 691 -31.38 -14.35 -26.39
N SER A 692 -31.96 -13.24 -25.93
CA SER A 692 -31.39 -11.90 -26.04
C SER A 692 -31.19 -11.27 -24.67
N LYS A 693 -30.15 -10.45 -24.57
CA LYS A 693 -29.92 -9.52 -23.45
C LYS A 693 -30.25 -8.07 -23.82
N TYR A 694 -30.75 -7.87 -25.05
CA TYR A 694 -31.09 -6.55 -25.59
C TYR A 694 -32.60 -6.44 -25.79
N ALA A 695 -33.14 -5.29 -25.40
CA ALA A 695 -34.53 -4.91 -25.65
C ALA A 695 -34.58 -3.61 -26.45
N CYS A 696 -35.59 -3.45 -27.29
CA CYS A 696 -35.83 -2.17 -27.97
C CYS A 696 -36.52 -1.23 -26.99
N GLU A 697 -35.89 -0.11 -26.66
CA GLU A 697 -36.38 0.85 -25.66
C GLU A 697 -37.82 1.31 -25.97
N GLU A 698 -38.08 1.73 -27.20
CA GLU A 698 -39.37 2.28 -27.63
C GLU A 698 -40.46 1.22 -27.78
N CYS A 699 -40.15 0.07 -28.43
CA CYS A 699 -41.12 -1.01 -28.53
C CYS A 699 -41.49 -1.60 -27.15
N SER A 700 -40.59 -1.50 -26.17
CA SER A 700 -40.87 -1.92 -24.80
C SER A 700 -41.84 -0.96 -24.11
N LEU A 701 -41.69 0.34 -24.34
CA LEU A 701 -42.59 1.37 -23.81
C LEU A 701 -43.99 1.32 -24.44
N GLU A 702 -44.07 1.07 -25.75
CA GLU A 702 -45.34 0.93 -26.49
C GLU A 702 -46.15 -0.27 -26.00
N LYS A 703 -45.48 -1.41 -25.78
CA LYS A 703 -46.13 -2.67 -25.39
C LYS A 703 -46.32 -2.83 -23.88
N GLY A 704 -45.72 -1.93 -23.09
CA GLY A 704 -45.76 -1.97 -21.63
C GLY A 704 -44.94 -3.10 -21.00
N ASP A 705 -44.14 -3.83 -21.79
CA ASP A 705 -43.28 -4.94 -21.35
C ASP A 705 -42.00 -4.99 -22.21
N ASP A 706 -40.90 -5.51 -21.66
CA ASP A 706 -39.59 -5.57 -22.32
C ASP A 706 -39.67 -6.33 -23.65
N PHE A 707 -39.40 -5.62 -24.76
CA PHE A 707 -39.48 -6.16 -26.11
C PHE A 707 -38.11 -6.62 -26.61
N TRP A 708 -37.75 -7.86 -26.23
CA TRP A 708 -36.45 -8.48 -26.49
C TRP A 708 -36.22 -8.80 -27.97
N LEU A 709 -35.14 -8.28 -28.55
CA LEU A 709 -34.72 -8.52 -29.93
C LEU A 709 -33.23 -8.87 -29.96
N CYS A 710 -32.83 -9.85 -30.78
CA CYS A 710 -31.40 -10.19 -30.92
C CYS A 710 -30.65 -9.04 -31.59
N ASN A 711 -29.53 -8.65 -30.99
CA ASN A 711 -28.54 -7.75 -31.57
C ASN A 711 -27.15 -8.16 -31.07
N SER A 712 -26.73 -9.38 -31.41
CA SER A 712 -25.52 -10.00 -30.87
C SER A 712 -25.04 -11.15 -31.76
N THR A 713 -23.77 -11.55 -31.63
CA THR A 713 -23.24 -12.75 -32.29
C THR A 713 -23.81 -14.04 -31.69
N LYS A 714 -24.08 -15.02 -32.55
CA LYS A 714 -24.58 -16.36 -32.20
C LYS A 714 -23.75 -17.43 -32.93
N LYS A 715 -23.55 -18.58 -32.30
CA LYS A 715 -22.92 -19.75 -32.95
C LYS A 715 -23.98 -20.52 -33.77
N LEU A 716 -23.77 -20.61 -35.08
CA LEU A 716 -24.58 -21.33 -36.05
C LEU A 716 -23.68 -22.33 -36.78
N ASN A 717 -23.94 -23.63 -36.64
CA ASN A 717 -23.18 -24.71 -37.28
C ASN A 717 -21.64 -24.60 -37.08
N GLY A 718 -21.20 -24.17 -35.89
CA GLY A 718 -19.77 -23.98 -35.56
C GLY A 718 -19.23 -22.58 -35.83
N ASN A 719 -19.91 -21.77 -36.64
CA ASN A 719 -19.46 -20.42 -37.01
C ASN A 719 -20.16 -19.32 -36.20
N LEU A 720 -19.43 -18.26 -35.86
CA LEU A 720 -19.98 -17.06 -35.21
C LEU A 720 -20.60 -16.14 -36.26
N VAL A 721 -21.90 -15.91 -36.17
CA VAL A 721 -22.66 -15.06 -37.09
C VAL A 721 -23.35 -13.96 -36.30
N VAL A 722 -23.35 -12.73 -36.82
CA VAL A 722 -24.10 -11.61 -36.24
C VAL A 722 -25.60 -11.83 -36.50
N VAL A 723 -26.40 -11.93 -35.44
CA VAL A 723 -27.85 -12.05 -35.54
C VAL A 723 -28.48 -10.74 -35.06
N ASP A 724 -28.91 -9.93 -36.02
CA ASP A 724 -29.60 -8.65 -35.80
C ASP A 724 -31.09 -8.76 -36.15
N CYS A 725 -31.84 -9.42 -35.27
CA CYS A 725 -33.30 -9.44 -35.34
C CYS A 725 -33.91 -8.07 -35.01
N HIS A 726 -33.14 -7.18 -34.36
CA HIS A 726 -33.61 -5.87 -33.96
C HIS A 726 -33.87 -5.00 -35.19
N THR A 727 -32.86 -4.83 -36.04
CA THR A 727 -33.00 -4.07 -37.30
C THR A 727 -34.01 -4.72 -38.25
N ALA A 728 -33.97 -6.06 -38.40
CA ALA A 728 -34.92 -6.78 -39.25
C ALA A 728 -36.39 -6.57 -38.84
N TYR A 729 -36.67 -6.53 -37.53
CA TYR A 729 -38.00 -6.23 -37.01
C TYR A 729 -38.46 -4.81 -37.33
N LEU A 730 -37.57 -3.82 -37.19
CA LEU A 730 -37.91 -2.42 -37.44
C LEU A 730 -38.12 -2.13 -38.94
N VAL A 731 -37.34 -2.76 -39.81
CA VAL A 731 -37.52 -2.71 -41.27
C VAL A 731 -38.88 -3.31 -41.66
N GLU A 732 -39.23 -4.49 -41.13
CA GLU A 732 -40.53 -5.11 -41.38
C GLU A 732 -41.71 -4.27 -40.87
N LYS A 733 -41.52 -3.54 -39.77
CA LYS A 733 -42.51 -2.62 -39.23
C LYS A 733 -42.54 -1.27 -39.94
N LYS A 734 -41.73 -1.05 -40.98
CA LYS A 734 -41.57 0.23 -41.69
C LYS A 734 -41.17 1.38 -40.77
N LEU A 735 -40.56 1.07 -39.61
CA LEU A 735 -40.05 2.03 -38.64
C LEU A 735 -38.59 2.41 -38.95
N TYR A 736 -37.98 1.72 -39.92
CA TYR A 736 -36.63 1.95 -40.42
C TYR A 736 -36.60 1.63 -41.92
N THR A 737 -35.94 2.45 -42.72
CA THR A 737 -35.68 2.16 -44.15
C THR A 737 -34.29 1.55 -44.24
N ALA A 738 -34.16 0.31 -44.74
CA ALA A 738 -32.84 -0.29 -44.92
C ALA A 738 -32.04 0.48 -46.00
N PRO A 739 -30.71 0.67 -45.84
CA PRO A 739 -29.88 1.13 -46.95
C PRO A 739 -29.93 0.08 -48.08
N SER A 740 -30.01 0.53 -49.33
CA SER A 740 -30.03 -0.34 -50.53
C SER A 740 -28.80 -1.26 -50.60
N PRO A 741 -28.92 -2.46 -51.18
CA PRO A 741 -27.81 -3.40 -51.30
C PRO A 741 -26.87 -2.94 -52.42
N VAL A 742 -25.69 -2.42 -52.07
CA VAL A 742 -24.59 -2.19 -53.03
C VAL A 742 -23.38 -2.99 -52.59
N SER A 743 -23.06 -3.96 -53.44
CA SER A 743 -21.80 -4.67 -53.70
C SER A 743 -20.79 -4.88 -52.57
N THR A 744 -20.43 -6.15 -52.40
CA THR A 744 -19.08 -6.61 -52.04
C THR A 744 -17.99 -5.69 -52.60
N ALA A 745 -17.39 -4.88 -51.73
CA ALA A 745 -16.09 -4.28 -51.96
C ALA A 745 -15.22 -4.61 -50.75
N GLU A 746 -14.17 -5.37 -51.00
CA GLU A 746 -13.06 -5.56 -50.08
C GLU A 746 -12.55 -4.18 -49.63
N SER A 747 -12.60 -3.86 -48.34
CA SER A 747 -11.80 -2.77 -47.79
C SER A 747 -10.66 -3.40 -46.99
N SER A 748 -9.57 -3.64 -47.71
CA SER A 748 -8.23 -3.76 -47.14
C SER A 748 -7.99 -2.62 -46.14
N VAL A 749 -7.56 -2.98 -44.94
CA VAL A 749 -7.00 -2.05 -43.97
C VAL A 749 -5.71 -1.50 -44.58
N VAL A 750 -5.76 -0.28 -45.10
CA VAL A 750 -4.55 0.53 -45.32
C VAL A 750 -4.43 1.44 -44.11
N SER A 751 -3.35 1.21 -43.37
CA SER A 751 -2.90 1.99 -42.24
C SER A 751 -2.23 3.25 -42.76
N GLU A 752 -2.80 4.42 -42.50
CA GLU A 752 -2.12 5.71 -42.64
C GLU A 752 -2.40 6.54 -41.40
N LEU A 753 -1.62 6.29 -40.34
CA LEU A 753 -1.32 7.25 -39.27
C LEU A 753 0.12 6.99 -38.80
N THR A 754 1.06 7.38 -39.65
CA THR A 754 2.39 7.88 -39.25
C THR A 754 2.65 9.13 -40.08
N GLU A 755 2.44 10.28 -39.46
CA GLU A 755 3.33 11.44 -39.46
C GLU A 755 3.15 12.18 -38.13
#